data_AF-A0A956LY28-F1
#
_entry.id   AF-A0A956LY28-F1
#
_cell.length_a   1.000
_cell.length_b   1.000
_cell.length_c   1.000
_cell.angle_alpha   90.00
_cell.angle_beta   90.00
_cell.angle_gamma   90.00
#
_symmetry.space_group_name_H-M   'P 1'
#
loop_
_entity.id
_entity.type
_entity.pdbx_description
1 polymer ?
#
loop_
_entity_poly.entity_id
_entity_poly.type
_entity_poly.pdbx_seq_one_letter_code
_entity_poly.pdbx_strand_id
1 'polypeptide(L)'
;FGNGRLRATYEPPSPGSDGNGGDVTGGSRNGGDDTGSTGNGSDGAGDDGNVEARTIDAGGSPYQDEVRIRVAPWPGLSGESIAAYPSFHFVDTYDTDDVMEAALDPTRSPERRGYECDVYVVEHKSPVAWGGNTDLIDATGVVETITLNAGSIADNRVAVWSGGLDAGPLVSNAYDIVYDFGRDGRLDPGDLIDGFDANRAGAFVVKDLNAPGPYAVSQGDYSAGTYLTQRTYYPSNLAQLGAVPLVTIGHGNGHQYTWYGYLGQHLASHGYVVMSYRNNTGPGIETASTTTLTNLDYLLTHLDSVLGGVLAGHLDTHRIGWIGHSRGGEGVVRAYDRIFDGAWSPQGYEIDDVRAVASIAPTVYLTAAESDPHDVSYYLIVGGADGDVTGRPDLPGDQYFRISDRSLGISQTSYVHGATHNDFNCCGFDDGIGPDQIGRPEAQRVAKSYFLALMQLYLDGNPATREFFTRMYDDLPPSGIAPEVEIATTFREVDQVGNFVIDDFQTQPALGTSSSNGTVTMTVANAHEGLNEDADVSYTWTPSDPMNGMIFYSGSGDFSRGLIFDHPTMETRWIEFEVVPAFRDVRDHRHLSLRACQGTRHPETVALDDAHSFAVTLRDENGVSSTVAFGSWGQLTPLYPRTGSGVGAGWVNEMNTVRISLAEFEADGSGIDLSRIAAVRIELGAPYGSPRGRIGLDDVMFTLD
;
A
#
# COMPACT_ATOMS: atom_id res chain seq x y z
N PHE A 1 -14.64 -1.57 -20.97
CA PHE A 1 -14.51 -2.88 -21.67
C PHE A 1 -13.42 -2.79 -22.73
N GLY A 2 -12.17 -3.13 -22.39
CA GLY A 2 -11.06 -3.22 -23.35
C GLY A 2 -10.74 -4.68 -23.64
N ASN A 3 -10.75 -5.09 -24.90
CA ASN A 3 -10.26 -6.40 -25.31
C ASN A 3 -8.74 -6.31 -25.48
N GLY A 4 -7.96 -6.63 -24.44
CA GLY A 4 -6.54 -6.92 -24.62
C GLY A 4 -6.37 -8.16 -25.51
N ARG A 5 -5.44 -8.11 -26.47
CA ARG A 5 -5.11 -9.23 -27.36
C ARG A 5 -3.63 -9.58 -27.20
N LEU A 6 -3.32 -10.85 -26.94
CA LEU A 6 -1.97 -11.38 -27.12
C LEU A 6 -1.84 -12.09 -28.46
N ARG A 7 -0.69 -11.88 -29.09
CA ARG A 7 -0.25 -12.58 -30.31
C ARG A 7 0.99 -13.38 -29.95
N ALA A 8 0.89 -14.71 -29.95
CA ALA A 8 2.07 -15.57 -29.94
C ALA A 8 2.40 -15.99 -31.39
N THR A 9 3.64 -15.78 -31.82
CA THR A 9 4.13 -16.21 -33.15
C THR A 9 4.89 -17.52 -32.98
N TYR A 10 4.38 -18.60 -33.54
CA TYR A 10 5.09 -19.88 -33.62
C TYR A 10 5.91 -19.93 -34.92
N GLU A 11 7.24 -20.02 -34.82
CA GLU A 11 8.11 -20.39 -35.94
C GLU A 11 8.30 -21.92 -35.97
N PRO A 12 7.81 -22.64 -36.99
CA PRO A 12 8.05 -24.08 -37.09
C PRO A 12 9.53 -24.38 -37.43
N PRO A 13 10.07 -25.54 -36.99
CA PRO A 13 11.45 -25.93 -37.26
C PRO A 13 11.67 -26.17 -38.77
N SER A 14 12.82 -25.71 -39.27
CA SER A 14 13.22 -25.84 -40.68
C SER A 14 13.25 -27.32 -41.12
N PRO A 15 12.56 -27.71 -42.21
CA PRO A 15 12.74 -29.02 -42.79
C PRO A 15 14.07 -29.08 -43.53
N GLY A 16 14.86 -30.12 -43.21
CA GLY A 16 16.10 -30.45 -43.88
C GLY A 16 15.91 -30.71 -45.39
N SER A 17 17.04 -30.56 -46.07
CA SER A 17 17.33 -30.89 -47.47
C SER A 17 16.51 -32.02 -48.08
N ASP A 18 15.93 -31.75 -49.25
CA ASP A 18 16.07 -32.64 -50.41
C ASP A 18 15.79 -31.88 -51.71
N GLY A 19 16.52 -32.29 -52.75
CA GLY A 19 16.74 -31.50 -53.94
C GLY A 19 15.77 -31.73 -55.10
N ASN A 20 16.01 -30.89 -56.10
CA ASN A 20 16.03 -31.21 -57.53
C ASN A 20 14.83 -30.72 -58.36
N GLY A 21 15.11 -29.70 -59.19
CA GLY A 21 14.89 -29.79 -60.63
C GLY A 21 13.65 -29.11 -61.21
N GLY A 22 13.88 -28.22 -62.19
CA GLY A 22 13.05 -28.18 -63.38
C GLY A 22 12.19 -26.93 -63.61
N ASP A 23 12.85 -25.84 -63.98
CA ASP A 23 12.56 -24.99 -65.15
C ASP A 23 11.26 -25.29 -65.95
N VAL A 24 10.31 -24.34 -65.99
CA VAL A 24 9.55 -23.99 -67.21
C VAL A 24 9.18 -22.50 -67.19
N THR A 25 9.65 -21.85 -68.24
CA THR A 25 9.48 -20.49 -68.74
C THR A 25 8.06 -20.07 -69.14
N GLY A 26 7.84 -18.75 -69.16
CA GLY A 26 6.90 -18.05 -70.06
C GLY A 26 5.74 -17.43 -69.29
N GLY A 27 5.61 -16.11 -69.17
CA GLY A 27 5.69 -15.08 -70.20
C GLY A 27 4.46 -14.20 -69.94
N SER A 28 4.66 -12.99 -69.42
CA SER A 28 4.82 -11.75 -70.18
C SER A 28 3.51 -10.99 -70.36
N ARG A 29 3.59 -9.70 -69.94
CA ARG A 29 2.82 -8.51 -70.34
C ARG A 29 1.48 -8.29 -69.66
N ASN A 30 1.04 -7.06 -69.43
CA ASN A 30 1.62 -5.71 -69.27
C ASN A 30 0.39 -4.78 -69.33
N GLY A 31 0.48 -3.64 -68.67
CA GLY A 31 -0.40 -2.49 -68.91
C GLY A 31 -1.66 -2.60 -68.06
N GLY A 32 -1.92 -1.69 -67.13
CA GLY A 32 -1.78 -0.25 -67.26
C GLY A 32 -3.12 0.28 -66.77
N ASP A 33 -3.12 0.89 -65.60
CA ASP A 33 -3.16 2.36 -65.49
C ASP A 33 -4.58 2.89 -65.77
N ASP A 34 -5.22 3.23 -64.66
CA ASP A 34 -5.48 4.62 -64.30
C ASP A 34 -6.92 5.13 -64.34
N THR A 35 -7.20 5.90 -63.28
CA THR A 35 -8.21 6.95 -63.12
C THR A 35 -9.69 6.64 -62.91
N GLY A 36 -10.17 7.15 -61.76
CA GLY A 36 -11.25 8.15 -61.75
C GLY A 36 -12.67 7.60 -61.64
N SER A 37 -13.25 7.53 -60.45
CA SER A 37 -13.94 8.64 -59.77
C SER A 37 -15.44 8.75 -60.09
N THR A 38 -16.20 8.94 -59.01
CA THR A 38 -17.58 9.43 -58.89
C THR A 38 -18.74 8.48 -59.18
N GLY A 39 -19.71 8.46 -58.24
CA GLY A 39 -21.04 7.95 -58.53
C GLY A 39 -21.84 7.53 -57.30
N ASN A 40 -22.46 8.51 -56.64
CA ASN A 40 -23.39 8.38 -55.52
C ASN A 40 -24.75 7.79 -55.96
N GLY A 41 -25.46 7.09 -55.07
CA GLY A 41 -26.87 6.67 -55.24
C GLY A 41 -27.16 5.35 -54.51
N SER A 42 -27.66 5.37 -53.27
CA SER A 42 -29.07 5.48 -52.85
C SER A 42 -29.90 4.20 -53.03
N ASP A 43 -30.39 3.74 -51.88
CA ASP A 43 -31.64 3.01 -51.62
C ASP A 43 -31.80 1.55 -52.05
N GLY A 44 -32.20 0.72 -51.07
CA GLY A 44 -32.83 -0.58 -51.33
C GLY A 44 -32.77 -1.55 -50.16
N ALA A 45 -33.76 -1.46 -49.27
CA ALA A 45 -34.09 -2.50 -48.30
C ALA A 45 -34.50 -3.80 -49.00
N GLY A 46 -34.15 -4.96 -48.44
CA GLY A 46 -34.59 -6.26 -48.95
C GLY A 46 -34.04 -7.42 -48.15
N ASP A 47 -34.97 -8.15 -47.55
CA ASP A 47 -34.89 -9.28 -46.64
C ASP A 47 -34.30 -10.57 -47.29
N ASP A 48 -34.15 -11.60 -46.45
CA ASP A 48 -34.09 -13.03 -46.77
C ASP A 48 -32.71 -13.71 -46.98
N GLY A 49 -32.26 -14.42 -45.93
CA GLY A 49 -32.31 -15.88 -45.91
C GLY A 49 -31.42 -16.71 -46.86
N ASN A 50 -30.50 -17.45 -46.23
CA ASN A 50 -29.93 -18.76 -46.60
C ASN A 50 -28.86 -18.89 -47.71
N VAL A 51 -27.65 -19.24 -47.23
CA VAL A 51 -26.79 -20.37 -47.61
C VAL A 51 -26.79 -20.79 -49.10
N GLU A 52 -25.69 -20.49 -49.80
CA GLU A 52 -25.04 -21.44 -50.71
C GLU A 52 -23.51 -21.29 -50.68
N ALA A 53 -22.85 -22.43 -50.82
CA ALA A 53 -21.44 -22.66 -50.57
C ALA A 53 -20.51 -22.33 -51.76
N ARG A 54 -19.20 -22.38 -51.45
CA ARG A 54 -17.97 -22.46 -52.29
C ARG A 54 -17.20 -21.14 -52.29
N THR A 55 -15.93 -21.10 -51.91
CA THR A 55 -14.86 -21.95 -52.44
C THR A 55 -13.75 -22.13 -51.39
N ILE A 56 -13.25 -23.35 -51.25
CA ILE A 56 -12.08 -23.68 -50.44
C ILE A 56 -10.86 -23.15 -51.20
N ASP A 57 -10.27 -22.05 -50.72
CA ASP A 57 -8.91 -21.67 -51.10
C ASP A 57 -7.92 -22.46 -50.22
N ALA A 58 -7.21 -23.36 -50.86
CA ALA A 58 -6.05 -24.06 -50.32
C ALA A 58 -4.87 -23.08 -50.25
N GLY A 59 -4.82 -22.31 -49.17
CA GLY A 59 -3.70 -21.45 -48.81
C GLY A 59 -3.63 -21.36 -47.30
N GLY A 60 -3.02 -22.36 -46.67
CA GLY A 60 -2.91 -22.46 -45.22
C GLY A 60 -2.13 -21.27 -44.64
N SER A 61 -2.86 -20.30 -44.10
CA SER A 61 -2.34 -19.45 -43.02
C SER A 61 -2.07 -20.36 -41.82
N PRO A 62 -0.96 -20.22 -41.08
CA PRO A 62 -0.82 -20.90 -39.81
C PRO A 62 -2.03 -20.53 -38.95
N TYR A 63 -2.68 -21.53 -38.37
CA TYR A 63 -3.69 -21.34 -37.34
C TYR A 63 -3.07 -20.47 -36.26
N GLN A 64 -3.52 -19.22 -36.16
CA GLN A 64 -3.24 -18.38 -34.99
C GLN A 64 -4.40 -18.61 -34.04
N ASP A 65 -4.15 -19.37 -32.98
CA ASP A 65 -5.09 -19.47 -31.87
C ASP A 65 -5.06 -18.14 -31.11
N GLU A 66 -6.02 -17.25 -31.39
CA GLU A 66 -6.23 -16.03 -30.59
C GLU A 66 -6.93 -16.43 -29.28
N VAL A 67 -6.17 -16.51 -28.18
CA VAL A 67 -6.73 -16.64 -26.83
C VAL A 67 -7.35 -15.30 -26.43
N ARG A 68 -8.68 -15.28 -26.18
CA ARG A 68 -9.37 -14.12 -25.61
C ARG A 68 -9.47 -14.29 -24.10
N ILE A 69 -8.54 -13.68 -23.37
CA ILE A 69 -8.58 -13.61 -21.91
C ILE A 69 -9.34 -12.34 -21.51
N ARG A 70 -10.24 -12.43 -20.52
CA ARG A 70 -10.90 -11.26 -19.94
C ARG A 70 -9.89 -10.56 -19.03
N VAL A 71 -9.31 -9.45 -19.51
CA VAL A 71 -8.47 -8.54 -18.72
C VAL A 71 -9.32 -7.33 -18.32
N ALA A 72 -10.20 -7.52 -17.34
CA ALA A 72 -10.83 -6.41 -16.60
C ALA A 72 -10.05 -6.22 -15.30
N PRO A 73 -10.15 -5.06 -14.61
CA PRO A 73 -9.71 -4.94 -13.22
C PRO A 73 -10.40 -6.06 -12.43
N TRP A 74 -9.63 -7.10 -12.16
CA TRP A 74 -10.11 -8.32 -11.57
C TRP A 74 -9.97 -8.15 -10.05
N PRO A 75 -10.97 -8.57 -9.27
CA PRO A 75 -10.99 -8.37 -7.82
C PRO A 75 -9.86 -9.06 -7.04
N GLY A 76 -9.08 -9.92 -7.71
CA GLY A 76 -8.27 -10.97 -7.13
C GLY A 76 -8.95 -12.33 -7.29
N LEU A 77 -8.19 -13.42 -7.43
CA LEU A 77 -8.68 -14.81 -7.31
C LEU A 77 -8.37 -15.41 -5.95
N SER A 78 -7.46 -14.80 -5.19
CA SER A 78 -7.06 -15.23 -3.86
C SER A 78 -7.53 -14.26 -2.79
N GLY A 79 -7.68 -14.80 -1.59
CA GLY A 79 -8.07 -14.05 -0.41
C GLY A 79 -8.13 -14.91 0.83
N GLU A 80 -8.94 -14.47 1.77
CA GLU A 80 -9.20 -15.13 3.05
C GLU A 80 -10.71 -15.27 3.28
N SER A 81 -11.11 -16.39 3.87
CA SER A 81 -12.49 -16.58 4.32
C SER A 81 -12.82 -15.71 5.52
N ILE A 82 -13.93 -14.97 5.43
CA ILE A 82 -14.47 -14.17 6.55
C ILE A 82 -15.86 -14.66 6.96
N ALA A 83 -16.19 -14.51 8.24
CA ALA A 83 -17.40 -15.10 8.82
C ALA A 83 -18.71 -14.40 8.41
N ALA A 84 -18.64 -13.13 8.01
CA ALA A 84 -19.77 -12.30 7.62
C ALA A 84 -19.70 -11.95 6.13
N TYR A 85 -20.78 -11.42 5.54
CA TYR A 85 -20.78 -10.89 4.18
C TYR A 85 -19.62 -9.89 4.01
N PRO A 86 -18.84 -9.95 2.90
CA PRO A 86 -19.04 -10.74 1.66
C PRO A 86 -18.61 -12.21 1.70
N SER A 87 -18.27 -12.76 2.87
CA SER A 87 -17.79 -14.14 3.09
C SER A 87 -16.40 -14.46 2.53
N PHE A 88 -15.80 -13.52 1.82
CA PHE A 88 -14.43 -13.60 1.32
C PHE A 88 -13.80 -12.21 1.23
N HIS A 89 -12.62 -12.04 1.80
CA HIS A 89 -11.82 -10.82 1.73
C HIS A 89 -10.69 -11.02 0.73
N PHE A 90 -10.64 -10.24 -0.34
CA PHE A 90 -9.61 -10.38 -1.37
C PHE A 90 -8.33 -9.64 -0.95
N VAL A 91 -7.20 -10.34 -0.93
CA VAL A 91 -5.89 -9.79 -0.53
C VAL A 91 -4.80 -10.26 -1.51
N ASP A 92 -3.78 -9.44 -1.69
CA ASP A 92 -2.66 -9.79 -2.58
C ASP A 92 -1.46 -10.38 -1.80
N THR A 93 -1.31 -10.08 -0.51
CA THR A 93 -0.11 -10.41 0.27
C THR A 93 -0.42 -11.36 1.42
N TYR A 94 0.46 -12.36 1.57
CA TYR A 94 0.41 -13.38 2.60
C TYR A 94 1.77 -13.49 3.29
N ASP A 95 1.78 -13.71 4.59
CA ASP A 95 2.96 -14.20 5.28
C ASP A 95 3.18 -15.70 5.00
N THR A 96 4.41 -16.19 5.18
CA THR A 96 4.76 -17.59 4.90
C THR A 96 3.96 -18.62 5.69
N ASP A 97 3.37 -18.23 6.82
CA ASP A 97 2.58 -19.11 7.69
C ASP A 97 1.06 -19.01 7.43
N ASP A 98 0.63 -18.11 6.53
CA ASP A 98 -0.79 -17.89 6.23
C ASP A 98 -1.37 -19.01 5.35
N VAL A 99 -2.71 -19.07 5.34
CA VAL A 99 -3.47 -19.92 4.44
C VAL A 99 -3.98 -19.05 3.29
N MET A 100 -3.54 -19.34 2.08
CA MET A 100 -4.12 -18.74 0.89
C MET A 100 -5.29 -19.59 0.41
N GLU A 101 -6.45 -18.95 0.35
CA GLU A 101 -7.63 -19.51 -0.29
C GLU A 101 -7.83 -18.86 -1.66
N ALA A 102 -8.35 -19.66 -2.60
CA ALA A 102 -8.87 -19.15 -3.86
C ALA A 102 -10.40 -19.19 -3.83
N ALA A 103 -11.05 -18.16 -4.35
CA ALA A 103 -12.51 -18.12 -4.44
C ALA A 103 -12.99 -17.53 -5.76
N LEU A 104 -14.12 -18.04 -6.24
CA LEU A 104 -14.77 -17.55 -7.44
C LEU A 104 -16.25 -17.27 -7.19
N ASP A 105 -16.65 -16.01 -7.32
CA ASP A 105 -18.07 -15.65 -7.22
C ASP A 105 -18.85 -16.17 -8.45
N PRO A 106 -19.80 -17.10 -8.27
CA PRO A 106 -20.57 -17.65 -9.39
C PRO A 106 -21.51 -16.62 -10.02
N THR A 107 -21.78 -15.48 -9.39
CA THR A 107 -22.58 -14.38 -9.95
C THR A 107 -21.82 -13.52 -10.94
N ARG A 108 -20.49 -13.46 -10.82
CA ARG A 108 -19.58 -12.74 -11.74
C ARG A 108 -19.13 -13.62 -12.91
N SER A 109 -19.17 -14.93 -12.71
CA SER A 109 -18.85 -15.96 -13.70
C SER A 109 -20.02 -16.94 -13.92
N PRO A 110 -21.25 -16.48 -14.23
CA PRO A 110 -22.43 -17.34 -14.36
C PRO A 110 -22.30 -18.40 -15.46
N GLU A 111 -21.50 -18.12 -16.49
CA GLU A 111 -21.18 -19.04 -17.58
C GLU A 111 -20.36 -20.26 -17.13
N ARG A 112 -19.74 -20.20 -15.94
CA ARG A 112 -18.90 -21.25 -15.37
C ARG A 112 -19.63 -22.16 -14.38
N ARG A 113 -20.89 -21.86 -14.04
CA ARG A 113 -21.65 -22.64 -13.05
C ARG A 113 -21.85 -24.09 -13.50
N GLY A 114 -21.60 -25.02 -12.59
CA GLY A 114 -21.73 -26.46 -12.81
C GLY A 114 -20.54 -27.10 -13.54
N TYR A 115 -19.54 -26.30 -13.93
CA TYR A 115 -18.28 -26.85 -14.45
C TYR A 115 -17.31 -27.14 -13.31
N GLU A 116 -16.55 -28.21 -13.49
CA GLU A 116 -15.35 -28.47 -12.69
C GLU A 116 -14.17 -27.70 -13.28
N CYS A 117 -13.29 -27.21 -12.41
CA CYS A 117 -11.98 -26.68 -12.78
C CYS A 117 -10.92 -27.17 -11.80
N ASP A 118 -9.69 -27.20 -12.28
CA ASP A 118 -8.50 -27.41 -11.47
C ASP A 118 -7.90 -26.03 -11.14
N VAL A 119 -7.59 -25.78 -9.87
CA VAL A 119 -7.06 -24.50 -9.38
C VAL A 119 -5.57 -24.68 -9.09
N TYR A 120 -4.76 -23.84 -9.74
CA TYR A 120 -3.32 -23.85 -9.65
C TYR A 120 -2.79 -22.59 -8.98
N VAL A 121 -1.75 -22.75 -8.18
CA VAL A 121 -0.86 -21.65 -7.77
C VAL A 121 0.45 -21.84 -8.51
N VAL A 122 0.83 -20.91 -9.37
CA VAL A 122 2.03 -21.04 -10.22
C VAL A 122 2.97 -19.87 -9.97
N GLU A 123 4.29 -20.07 -10.10
CA GLU A 123 5.22 -18.94 -10.07
C GLU A 123 4.82 -17.89 -11.12
N HIS A 124 4.82 -16.61 -10.72
CA HIS A 124 4.37 -15.52 -11.58
C HIS A 124 5.12 -15.49 -12.92
N LYS A 125 4.37 -15.34 -14.00
CA LYS A 125 4.95 -15.11 -15.33
C LYS A 125 4.37 -13.82 -15.93
N SER A 126 5.24 -12.99 -16.48
CA SER A 126 4.80 -11.86 -17.30
C SER A 126 3.97 -12.34 -18.51
N PRO A 127 3.11 -11.49 -19.11
CA PRO A 127 2.33 -11.84 -20.30
C PRO A 127 3.18 -12.37 -21.47
N VAL A 128 4.42 -11.89 -21.61
CA VAL A 128 5.36 -12.38 -22.62
C VAL A 128 5.84 -13.80 -22.30
N ALA A 129 6.13 -14.08 -21.03
CA ALA A 129 6.53 -15.40 -20.57
C ALA A 129 5.38 -16.41 -20.69
N TRP A 130 4.15 -16.02 -20.33
CA TRP A 130 2.95 -16.83 -20.58
C TRP A 130 2.76 -17.13 -22.07
N GLY A 131 2.97 -16.16 -22.95
CA GLY A 131 2.91 -16.37 -24.41
C GLY A 131 3.97 -17.34 -24.97
N GLY A 132 5.06 -17.57 -24.23
CA GLY A 132 6.10 -18.53 -24.60
C GLY A 132 5.93 -19.92 -24.00
N ASN A 133 5.32 -20.03 -22.82
CA ASN A 133 5.04 -21.28 -22.13
C ASN A 133 3.77 -21.20 -21.27
N THR A 134 2.71 -21.86 -21.73
CA THR A 134 1.41 -21.93 -21.05
C THR A 134 1.29 -23.07 -20.05
N ASP A 135 2.28 -23.94 -19.91
CA ASP A 135 2.20 -25.07 -18.98
C ASP A 135 2.05 -24.56 -17.53
N LEU A 136 1.08 -25.15 -16.82
CA LEU A 136 0.80 -24.90 -15.40
C LEU A 136 1.61 -25.90 -14.57
N ILE A 137 2.55 -25.37 -13.78
CA ILE A 137 3.35 -26.13 -12.83
C ILE A 137 2.98 -25.62 -11.45
N ASP A 138 2.20 -26.41 -10.73
CA ASP A 138 1.74 -26.03 -9.39
C ASP A 138 2.93 -25.92 -8.42
N ALA A 139 3.03 -24.79 -7.75
CA ALA A 139 4.09 -24.47 -6.80
C ALA A 139 3.86 -25.12 -5.43
N THR A 140 2.62 -25.48 -5.11
CA THR A 140 2.25 -26.12 -3.82
C THR A 140 2.49 -27.63 -3.85
N GLY A 141 2.52 -28.21 -5.06
CA GLY A 141 2.63 -29.64 -5.30
C GLY A 141 1.29 -30.38 -5.23
N VAL A 142 0.18 -29.66 -4.98
CA VAL A 142 -1.18 -30.19 -4.94
C VAL A 142 -2.08 -29.27 -5.76
N VAL A 143 -2.71 -29.83 -6.79
CA VAL A 143 -3.72 -29.12 -7.57
C VAL A 143 -5.08 -29.45 -6.99
N GLU A 144 -5.84 -28.42 -6.63
CA GLU A 144 -7.18 -28.57 -6.06
C GLU A 144 -8.24 -28.58 -7.17
N THR A 145 -9.20 -29.49 -7.11
CA THR A 145 -10.34 -29.51 -8.06
C THR A 145 -11.59 -29.00 -7.36
N ILE A 146 -12.26 -28.02 -7.96
CA ILE A 146 -13.54 -27.52 -7.46
C ILE A 146 -14.64 -27.60 -8.53
N THR A 147 -15.89 -27.65 -8.10
CA THR A 147 -17.05 -27.41 -8.96
C THR A 147 -17.62 -26.04 -8.62
N LEU A 148 -17.81 -25.17 -9.62
CA LEU A 148 -18.44 -23.87 -9.38
C LEU A 148 -19.95 -24.04 -9.15
N ASN A 149 -20.36 -24.04 -7.90
CA ASN A 149 -21.74 -24.10 -7.46
C ASN A 149 -22.46 -22.77 -7.71
N ALA A 150 -23.74 -22.82 -8.07
CA ALA A 150 -24.58 -21.63 -8.02
C ALA A 150 -24.80 -21.23 -6.54
N GLY A 151 -25.05 -19.95 -6.28
CA GLY A 151 -25.27 -19.46 -4.92
C GLY A 151 -24.24 -18.41 -4.56
N SER A 152 -23.61 -18.60 -3.39
CA SER A 152 -22.66 -17.63 -2.81
C SER A 152 -21.21 -17.99 -3.15
N ILE A 153 -20.33 -17.00 -3.14
CA ILE A 153 -18.87 -17.18 -3.13
C ILE A 153 -18.43 -18.10 -1.96
N ALA A 154 -19.18 -18.10 -0.85
CA ALA A 154 -18.92 -18.96 0.28
C ALA A 154 -19.01 -20.47 -0.05
N ASP A 155 -19.74 -20.85 -1.10
CA ASP A 155 -19.85 -22.25 -1.55
C ASP A 155 -18.78 -22.61 -2.59
N ASN A 156 -17.89 -21.66 -2.92
CA ASN A 156 -16.98 -21.68 -4.06
C ASN A 156 -15.55 -21.24 -3.71
N ARG A 157 -15.13 -21.57 -2.49
CA ARG A 157 -13.78 -21.34 -1.98
C ARG A 157 -13.02 -22.65 -1.79
N VAL A 158 -11.71 -22.60 -1.93
CA VAL A 158 -10.82 -23.72 -1.65
C VAL A 158 -9.49 -23.21 -1.12
N ALA A 159 -8.96 -23.86 -0.09
CA ALA A 159 -7.60 -23.61 0.35
C ALA A 159 -6.65 -24.16 -0.70
N VAL A 160 -6.03 -23.27 -1.48
CA VAL A 160 -5.05 -23.64 -2.51
C VAL A 160 -3.66 -23.76 -1.92
N TRP A 161 -3.43 -23.20 -0.74
CA TRP A 161 -2.18 -23.33 -0.05
C TRP A 161 -2.37 -23.25 1.47
N SER A 162 -2.03 -24.35 2.15
CA SER A 162 -2.20 -24.51 3.61
C SER A 162 -0.95 -25.03 4.33
N GLY A 163 0.19 -25.09 3.64
CA GLY A 163 1.40 -25.83 4.07
C GLY A 163 2.67 -24.98 4.22
N GLY A 164 2.59 -23.67 4.04
CA GLY A 164 3.74 -22.75 3.94
C GLY A 164 4.53 -22.89 2.62
N LEU A 165 4.38 -21.94 1.70
CA LEU A 165 5.14 -21.78 0.48
C LEU A 165 6.39 -21.00 0.88
N ASP A 166 7.53 -21.50 0.43
CA ASP A 166 8.77 -20.77 0.62
C ASP A 166 8.73 -19.52 -0.27
N ALA A 167 8.84 -18.33 0.33
CA ALA A 167 9.04 -17.07 -0.37
C ALA A 167 10.41 -16.98 -1.11
N GLY A 168 11.04 -18.13 -1.38
CA GLY A 168 12.28 -18.27 -2.13
C GLY A 168 13.48 -17.73 -1.36
N PRO A 169 14.56 -17.30 -2.03
CA PRO A 169 15.73 -16.72 -1.35
C PRO A 169 15.60 -15.22 -1.03
N LEU A 170 14.63 -14.52 -1.62
CA LEU A 170 14.42 -13.08 -1.46
C LEU A 170 13.43 -12.78 -0.32
N VAL A 171 13.02 -11.52 -0.15
CA VAL A 171 12.02 -11.12 0.86
C VAL A 171 10.63 -11.63 0.53
N SER A 172 10.29 -11.70 -0.75
CA SER A 172 9.01 -12.21 -1.22
C SER A 172 9.17 -13.06 -2.48
N ASN A 173 8.14 -13.85 -2.76
CA ASN A 173 7.94 -14.51 -4.04
C ASN A 173 6.54 -14.18 -4.59
N ALA A 174 6.42 -14.19 -5.92
CA ALA A 174 5.22 -13.79 -6.63
C ALA A 174 4.58 -14.99 -7.33
N TYR A 175 3.26 -15.09 -7.25
CA TYR A 175 2.48 -16.21 -7.78
C TYR A 175 1.27 -15.71 -8.57
N ASP A 176 0.87 -16.49 -9.59
CA ASP A 176 -0.39 -16.33 -10.30
C ASP A 176 -1.36 -17.43 -9.85
N ILE A 177 -2.64 -17.08 -9.78
CA ILE A 177 -3.71 -18.04 -9.46
C ILE A 177 -4.47 -18.34 -10.75
N VAL A 178 -4.61 -19.61 -11.10
CA VAL A 178 -5.23 -20.03 -12.37
C VAL A 178 -6.34 -21.03 -12.11
N TYR A 179 -7.52 -20.76 -12.65
CA TYR A 179 -8.64 -21.70 -12.70
C TYR A 179 -8.68 -22.30 -14.11
N ASP A 180 -8.14 -23.51 -14.23
CA ASP A 180 -8.09 -24.31 -15.45
C ASP A 180 -9.41 -25.07 -15.62
N PHE A 181 -10.29 -24.56 -16.48
CA PHE A 181 -11.58 -25.19 -16.78
C PHE A 181 -11.47 -26.29 -17.84
N GLY A 182 -10.38 -26.29 -18.62
CA GLY A 182 -10.07 -27.35 -19.59
C GLY A 182 -9.52 -28.62 -18.93
N ARG A 183 -8.92 -28.47 -17.74
CA ARG A 183 -8.26 -29.51 -16.95
C ARG A 183 -7.16 -30.21 -17.72
N ASP A 184 -6.42 -29.43 -18.50
CA ASP A 184 -5.36 -29.91 -19.39
C ASP A 184 -3.96 -29.50 -18.93
N GLY A 185 -3.88 -28.73 -17.83
CA GLY A 185 -2.64 -28.26 -17.23
C GLY A 185 -1.97 -27.14 -18.05
N ARG A 186 -2.74 -26.40 -18.84
CA ARG A 186 -2.27 -25.23 -19.59
C ARG A 186 -3.17 -24.03 -19.33
N LEU A 187 -2.59 -22.84 -19.41
CA LEU A 187 -3.35 -21.60 -19.52
C LEU A 187 -3.88 -21.44 -20.97
N ASP A 188 -5.19 -21.59 -21.18
CA ASP A 188 -5.81 -21.61 -22.50
C ASP A 188 -7.14 -20.84 -22.60
N PRO A 189 -7.75 -20.71 -23.81
CA PRO A 189 -9.02 -20.00 -23.98
C PRO A 189 -10.18 -20.66 -23.22
N GLY A 190 -10.46 -20.15 -22.04
CA GLY A 190 -11.44 -20.78 -21.17
C GLY A 190 -11.07 -20.61 -19.71
N ASP A 191 -9.81 -20.33 -19.40
CA ASP A 191 -9.36 -20.22 -18.03
C ASP A 191 -9.55 -18.82 -17.47
N LEU A 192 -9.46 -18.75 -16.15
CA LEU A 192 -9.33 -17.49 -15.42
C LEU A 192 -7.95 -17.45 -14.79
N ILE A 193 -7.32 -16.28 -14.84
CA ILE A 193 -6.01 -16.05 -14.26
C ILE A 193 -6.01 -14.71 -13.53
N ASP A 194 -5.42 -14.72 -12.35
CA ASP A 194 -5.03 -13.54 -11.59
C ASP A 194 -3.50 -13.44 -11.59
N GLY A 195 -2.99 -12.24 -11.86
CA GLY A 195 -1.56 -12.00 -12.10
C GLY A 195 -1.12 -12.00 -13.57
N PHE A 196 -2.07 -11.95 -14.51
CA PHE A 196 -1.76 -11.79 -15.95
C PHE A 196 -1.33 -10.36 -16.33
N ASP A 197 -0.33 -9.83 -15.61
CA ASP A 197 0.21 -8.49 -15.79
C ASP A 197 1.74 -8.52 -15.76
N ALA A 198 2.40 -7.54 -16.37
CA ALA A 198 3.86 -7.50 -16.38
C ALA A 198 4.47 -7.09 -15.03
N ASN A 199 3.70 -6.38 -14.21
CA ASN A 199 4.12 -5.70 -13.00
C ASN A 199 3.29 -6.10 -11.77
N ARG A 200 2.22 -6.88 -11.94
CA ARG A 200 1.37 -7.37 -10.85
C ARG A 200 1.14 -8.87 -10.96
N ALA A 201 1.49 -9.59 -9.90
CA ALA A 201 1.14 -10.99 -9.70
C ALA A 201 -0.23 -11.11 -9.02
N GLY A 202 -0.80 -12.31 -9.05
CA GLY A 202 -2.09 -12.58 -8.39
C GLY A 202 -1.97 -12.64 -6.87
N ALA A 203 -0.83 -13.10 -6.38
CA ALA A 203 -0.50 -13.09 -4.96
C ALA A 203 1.01 -13.00 -4.71
N PHE A 204 1.35 -12.55 -3.50
CA PHE A 204 2.71 -12.48 -2.99
C PHE A 204 2.81 -13.21 -1.66
N VAL A 205 3.91 -13.94 -1.50
CA VAL A 205 4.27 -14.56 -0.22
C VAL A 205 5.49 -13.85 0.33
N VAL A 206 5.39 -13.36 1.56
CA VAL A 206 6.41 -12.57 2.24
C VAL A 206 6.93 -13.35 3.43
N LYS A 207 8.26 -13.35 3.61
CA LYS A 207 8.89 -13.98 4.78
C LYS A 207 8.68 -13.15 6.04
N ASP A 208 8.96 -13.77 7.19
CA ASP A 208 9.26 -13.04 8.44
C ASP A 208 10.26 -11.90 8.18
N LEU A 209 9.72 -10.68 8.11
CA LEU A 209 10.47 -9.46 7.84
C LEU A 209 11.41 -9.09 8.99
N ASN A 210 11.26 -9.70 10.17
CA ASN A 210 12.12 -9.50 11.31
C ASN A 210 13.32 -10.46 11.31
N ALA A 211 13.27 -11.54 10.53
CA ALA A 211 14.38 -12.48 10.32
C ALA A 211 15.56 -11.83 9.55
N PRO A 212 16.81 -12.21 9.85
CA PRO A 212 17.95 -11.74 9.09
C PRO A 212 17.89 -12.26 7.64
N GLY A 213 18.33 -11.43 6.70
CA GLY A 213 18.46 -11.80 5.30
C GLY A 213 19.63 -12.76 5.03
N PRO A 214 19.80 -13.19 3.78
CA PRO A 214 20.72 -14.27 3.42
C PRO A 214 22.21 -13.87 3.50
N TYR A 215 22.52 -12.58 3.61
CA TYR A 215 23.89 -12.09 3.56
C TYR A 215 24.50 -11.93 4.95
N ALA A 216 25.67 -12.53 5.17
CA ALA A 216 26.49 -12.23 6.34
C ALA A 216 26.92 -10.75 6.32
N VAL A 217 26.89 -10.07 7.46
CA VAL A 217 27.14 -8.61 7.53
C VAL A 217 28.55 -8.29 8.03
N SER A 218 29.21 -7.37 7.32
CA SER A 218 30.42 -6.70 7.77
C SER A 218 30.11 -5.29 8.25
N GLN A 219 30.93 -4.76 9.17
CA GLN A 219 30.79 -3.40 9.67
C GLN A 219 32.15 -2.70 9.71
N GLY A 220 32.15 -1.37 9.53
CA GLY A 220 33.35 -0.55 9.65
C GLY A 220 33.05 0.87 10.10
N ASP A 221 33.97 1.44 10.87
CA ASP A 221 33.92 2.84 11.30
C ASP A 221 34.86 3.68 10.44
N TYR A 222 34.41 4.88 10.07
CA TYR A 222 35.22 5.87 9.35
C TYR A 222 35.03 7.26 9.96
N SER A 223 36.08 8.06 10.01
CA SER A 223 36.02 9.43 10.49
C SER A 223 36.95 10.34 9.70
N ALA A 224 36.38 11.40 9.11
CA ALA A 224 37.12 12.53 8.52
C ALA A 224 37.00 13.81 9.36
N GLY A 225 36.33 13.73 10.50
CA GLY A 225 36.05 14.85 11.39
C GLY A 225 34.93 14.52 12.37
N THR A 226 34.72 15.39 13.36
CA THR A 226 33.77 15.17 14.46
C THR A 226 32.37 14.81 13.99
N TYR A 227 31.84 15.52 12.98
CA TYR A 227 30.52 15.30 12.39
C TYR A 227 30.57 14.67 10.99
N LEU A 228 31.74 14.15 10.60
CA LEU A 228 31.94 13.26 9.44
C LEU A 228 32.43 11.90 9.96
N THR A 229 31.80 11.44 11.04
CA THR A 229 32.09 10.15 11.68
C THR A 229 30.89 9.25 11.46
N GLN A 230 31.13 8.08 10.90
CA GLN A 230 30.09 7.16 10.47
C GLN A 230 30.47 5.71 10.78
N ARG A 231 29.43 4.90 10.99
CA ARG A 231 29.50 3.44 11.00
C ARG A 231 28.69 2.93 9.82
N THR A 232 29.31 2.10 9.00
CA THR A 232 28.66 1.48 7.84
C THR A 232 28.54 -0.03 8.02
N TYR A 233 27.36 -0.56 7.74
CA TYR A 233 27.03 -1.99 7.67
C TYR A 233 26.79 -2.37 6.22
N TYR A 234 27.31 -3.51 5.78
CA TYR A 234 27.19 -3.94 4.38
C TYR A 234 27.31 -5.47 4.26
N PRO A 235 26.75 -6.08 3.20
CA PRO A 235 26.97 -7.48 2.89
C PRO A 235 28.46 -7.82 2.83
N SER A 236 28.90 -8.86 3.52
CA SER A 236 30.32 -9.26 3.54
C SER A 236 30.81 -9.73 2.17
N ASN A 237 29.90 -10.19 1.32
CA ASN A 237 30.12 -10.55 -0.08
C ASN A 237 29.73 -9.41 -1.04
N LEU A 238 29.76 -8.14 -0.61
CA LEU A 238 29.35 -6.97 -1.42
C LEU A 238 29.98 -6.97 -2.82
N ALA A 239 31.24 -7.38 -2.96
CA ALA A 239 31.92 -7.45 -4.26
C ALA A 239 31.29 -8.42 -5.29
N GLN A 240 30.43 -9.33 -4.81
CA GLN A 240 29.68 -10.30 -5.64
C GLN A 240 28.24 -9.85 -5.88
N LEU A 241 27.75 -8.89 -5.10
CA LEU A 241 26.48 -8.23 -5.32
C LEU A 241 26.75 -7.11 -6.33
N GLY A 242 25.83 -6.87 -7.26
CA GLY A 242 25.91 -5.68 -8.11
C GLY A 242 25.88 -4.39 -7.27
N ALA A 243 25.65 -3.25 -7.92
CA ALA A 243 25.36 -2.03 -7.17
C ALA A 243 24.10 -2.23 -6.31
N VAL A 244 24.19 -1.95 -5.01
CA VAL A 244 23.09 -2.12 -4.05
C VAL A 244 22.61 -0.78 -3.48
N PRO A 245 21.35 -0.67 -3.01
CA PRO A 245 20.85 0.57 -2.45
C PRO A 245 21.59 1.03 -1.19
N LEU A 246 21.50 2.33 -0.91
CA LEU A 246 22.08 2.97 0.26
C LEU A 246 20.99 3.47 1.22
N VAL A 247 21.15 3.17 2.51
CA VAL A 247 20.29 3.70 3.57
C VAL A 247 21.14 4.53 4.55
N THR A 248 20.67 5.71 4.94
CA THR A 248 21.34 6.54 5.96
C THR A 248 20.54 6.59 7.25
N ILE A 249 21.20 6.64 8.40
CA ILE A 249 20.55 6.71 9.72
C ILE A 249 21.14 7.85 10.56
N GLY A 250 20.37 8.92 10.74
CA GLY A 250 20.68 10.07 11.59
C GLY A 250 20.13 9.92 13.01
N HIS A 251 21.01 9.91 14.02
CA HIS A 251 20.57 9.77 15.41
C HIS A 251 19.92 11.04 15.99
N GLY A 252 19.20 10.87 17.10
CA GLY A 252 18.56 11.91 17.89
C GLY A 252 19.47 12.63 18.88
N ASN A 253 18.92 13.61 19.60
CA ASN A 253 19.68 14.37 20.59
C ASN A 253 20.00 13.53 21.83
N GLY A 254 21.26 13.52 22.26
CA GLY A 254 21.70 12.65 23.35
C GLY A 254 21.90 11.17 22.95
N HIS A 255 21.54 10.80 21.71
CA HIS A 255 21.80 9.47 21.16
C HIS A 255 23.20 9.37 20.55
N GLN A 256 23.60 8.15 20.19
CA GLN A 256 24.82 7.91 19.41
C GLN A 256 24.50 7.16 18.12
N TYR A 257 25.21 7.49 17.04
CA TYR A 257 25.10 6.81 15.74
C TYR A 257 25.34 5.30 15.82
N THR A 258 26.15 4.84 16.78
CA THR A 258 26.42 3.42 16.97
C THR A 258 25.24 2.64 17.56
N TRP A 259 24.18 3.31 18.01
CA TRP A 259 23.04 2.65 18.69
C TRP A 259 22.01 2.03 17.75
N TYR A 260 22.14 2.26 16.44
CA TYR A 260 21.22 1.76 15.41
C TYR A 260 21.74 0.47 14.75
N GLY A 261 22.66 -0.24 15.42
CA GLY A 261 23.25 -1.46 14.87
C GLY A 261 22.26 -2.58 14.62
N TYR A 262 21.18 -2.68 15.40
CA TYR A 262 20.13 -3.68 15.16
C TYR A 262 19.49 -3.51 13.79
N LEU A 263 19.16 -2.26 13.42
CA LEU A 263 18.54 -1.92 12.14
C LEU A 263 19.55 -1.94 11.00
N GLY A 264 20.74 -1.37 11.23
CA GLY A 264 21.81 -1.34 10.23
C GLY A 264 22.30 -2.74 9.83
N GLN A 265 22.46 -3.65 10.80
CA GLN A 265 22.79 -5.04 10.51
C GLN A 265 21.63 -5.77 9.82
N HIS A 266 20.40 -5.53 10.25
CA HIS A 266 19.25 -6.18 9.66
C HIS A 266 19.07 -5.81 8.19
N LEU A 267 19.01 -4.53 7.85
CA LEU A 267 18.94 -4.11 6.45
C LEU A 267 20.18 -4.56 5.67
N ALA A 268 21.40 -4.46 6.21
CA ALA A 268 22.58 -4.96 5.50
C ALA A 268 22.53 -6.47 5.20
N SER A 269 21.87 -7.27 6.04
CA SER A 269 21.69 -8.70 5.79
C SER A 269 20.73 -9.00 4.62
N HIS A 270 19.90 -8.02 4.24
CA HIS A 270 18.97 -8.08 3.10
C HIS A 270 19.53 -7.44 1.81
N GLY A 271 20.81 -7.04 1.82
CA GLY A 271 21.49 -6.58 0.60
C GLY A 271 21.58 -5.08 0.46
N TYR A 272 21.49 -4.32 1.55
CA TYR A 272 21.64 -2.86 1.55
C TYR A 272 23.01 -2.44 2.11
N VAL A 273 23.55 -1.31 1.67
CA VAL A 273 24.59 -0.62 2.45
C VAL A 273 23.92 0.38 3.37
N VAL A 274 24.24 0.34 4.66
CA VAL A 274 23.62 1.21 5.67
C VAL A 274 24.67 2.04 6.39
N MET A 275 24.56 3.36 6.32
CA MET A 275 25.46 4.31 6.99
C MET A 275 24.72 5.02 8.14
N SER A 276 25.10 4.75 9.38
CA SER A 276 24.70 5.60 10.51
C SER A 276 25.79 6.60 10.84
N TYR A 277 25.44 7.88 10.99
CA TYR A 277 26.40 8.98 11.13
C TYR A 277 26.18 9.78 12.40
N ARG A 278 27.27 10.36 12.91
CA ARG A 278 27.25 11.27 14.05
C ARG A 278 26.59 12.58 13.65
N ASN A 279 25.38 12.77 14.16
CA ASN A 279 24.48 13.86 13.83
C ASN A 279 24.67 15.05 14.81
N ASN A 280 24.69 16.27 14.29
CA ASN A 280 24.84 17.47 15.13
C ASN A 280 23.48 18.04 15.52
N THR A 281 22.84 17.44 16.51
CA THR A 281 21.45 17.75 16.93
C THR A 281 21.34 18.81 18.02
N GLY A 282 22.44 19.08 18.74
CA GLY A 282 22.45 19.96 19.92
C GLY A 282 22.05 21.40 19.59
N PRO A 283 22.62 22.02 18.54
CA PRO A 283 22.24 23.38 18.11
C PRO A 283 20.83 23.49 17.52
N GLY A 284 20.27 22.40 17.00
CA GLY A 284 18.92 22.36 16.43
C GLY A 284 18.85 21.59 15.11
N ILE A 285 17.69 21.69 14.46
CA ILE A 285 17.36 20.92 13.25
C ILE A 285 18.22 21.33 12.06
N GLU A 286 18.55 22.62 11.95
CA GLU A 286 19.37 23.11 10.82
C GLU A 286 20.79 22.54 10.80
N THR A 287 21.38 22.24 11.97
CA THR A 287 22.66 21.54 12.00
C THR A 287 22.50 20.04 11.81
N ALA A 288 21.38 19.46 12.26
CA ALA A 288 21.08 18.04 12.05
C ALA A 288 20.92 17.73 10.55
N SER A 289 20.14 18.54 9.83
CA SER A 289 19.96 18.43 8.38
C SER A 289 21.26 18.65 7.62
N THR A 290 22.08 19.63 8.03
CA THR A 290 23.41 19.85 7.46
C THR A 290 24.29 18.61 7.60
N THR A 291 24.23 17.90 8.73
CA THR A 291 25.01 16.66 8.89
C THR A 291 24.46 15.48 8.09
N THR A 292 23.15 15.39 7.84
CA THR A 292 22.59 14.44 6.87
C THR A 292 23.22 14.63 5.49
N LEU A 293 23.15 15.86 4.97
CA LEU A 293 23.62 16.22 3.64
C LEU A 293 25.13 16.03 3.50
N THR A 294 25.91 16.58 4.44
CA THR A 294 27.37 16.54 4.38
C THR A 294 27.96 15.14 4.55
N ASN A 295 27.35 14.25 5.35
CA ASN A 295 27.84 12.87 5.46
C ASN A 295 27.57 12.07 4.19
N LEU A 296 26.38 12.24 3.59
CA LEU A 296 26.06 11.55 2.33
C LEU A 296 26.92 12.05 1.17
N ASP A 297 27.02 13.37 0.98
CA ASP A 297 27.90 13.98 -0.02
C ASP A 297 29.35 13.50 0.15
N TYR A 298 29.84 13.46 1.40
CA TYR A 298 31.19 13.00 1.67
C TYR A 298 31.38 11.53 1.32
N LEU A 299 30.46 10.65 1.73
CA LEU A 299 30.51 9.23 1.43
C LEU A 299 30.61 9.00 -0.09
N LEU A 300 29.68 9.59 -0.85
CA LEU A 300 29.58 9.38 -2.31
C LEU A 300 30.76 9.96 -3.09
N THR A 301 31.36 11.05 -2.60
CA THR A 301 32.53 11.67 -3.24
C THR A 301 33.88 11.06 -2.82
N HIS A 302 33.90 10.20 -1.79
CA HIS A 302 35.13 9.65 -1.21
C HIS A 302 35.14 8.11 -1.10
N LEU A 303 34.34 7.41 -1.92
CA LEU A 303 34.20 5.95 -1.90
C LEU A 303 35.54 5.21 -1.98
N ASP A 304 36.53 5.73 -2.72
CA ASP A 304 37.87 5.14 -2.85
C ASP A 304 38.66 5.11 -1.52
N SER A 305 38.30 5.95 -0.55
CA SER A 305 39.00 6.07 0.73
C SER A 305 38.18 5.57 1.92
N VAL A 306 36.86 5.72 1.87
CA VAL A 306 35.96 5.27 2.93
C VAL A 306 36.08 3.76 3.06
N LEU A 307 36.37 3.30 4.28
CA LEU A 307 36.57 1.88 4.60
C LEU A 307 37.58 1.17 3.68
N GLY A 308 38.61 1.90 3.23
CA GLY A 308 39.66 1.35 2.37
C GLY A 308 39.18 1.03 0.95
N GLY A 309 38.11 1.67 0.47
CA GLY A 309 37.63 1.51 -0.90
C GLY A 309 36.58 0.42 -1.08
N VAL A 310 36.14 -0.25 0.00
CA VAL A 310 35.26 -1.44 -0.11
C VAL A 310 33.90 -1.16 -0.76
N LEU A 311 33.44 0.10 -0.73
CA LEU A 311 32.17 0.52 -1.29
C LEU A 311 32.28 1.03 -2.74
N ALA A 312 33.51 1.23 -3.24
CA ALA A 312 33.74 1.82 -4.55
C ALA A 312 33.19 0.91 -5.66
N GLY A 313 32.26 1.44 -6.47
CA GLY A 313 31.60 0.71 -7.55
C GLY A 313 30.49 -0.25 -7.10
N HIS A 314 30.11 -0.24 -5.82
CA HIS A 314 29.11 -1.16 -5.26
C HIS A 314 27.85 -0.48 -4.71
N LEU A 315 27.77 0.85 -4.77
CA LEU A 315 26.57 1.59 -4.39
C LEU A 315 25.77 1.97 -5.62
N ASP A 316 24.47 1.74 -5.54
CA ASP A 316 23.48 2.31 -6.45
C ASP A 316 23.03 3.66 -5.89
N THR A 317 23.55 4.74 -6.47
CA THR A 317 23.24 6.10 -6.01
C THR A 317 21.85 6.56 -6.42
N HIS A 318 21.09 5.79 -7.21
CA HIS A 318 19.72 6.12 -7.62
C HIS A 318 18.65 5.48 -6.73
N ARG A 319 19.06 4.80 -5.66
CA ARG A 319 18.19 4.13 -4.68
C ARG A 319 18.66 4.43 -3.26
N ILE A 320 18.29 5.62 -2.76
CA ILE A 320 18.68 6.11 -1.44
C ILE A 320 17.47 6.21 -0.52
N GLY A 321 17.58 5.64 0.69
CA GLY A 321 16.62 5.81 1.78
C GLY A 321 17.21 6.55 2.97
N TRP A 322 16.49 7.48 3.57
CA TRP A 322 16.92 8.21 4.75
C TRP A 322 16.07 7.88 5.96
N ILE A 323 16.71 7.63 7.09
CA ILE A 323 16.06 7.37 8.37
C ILE A 323 16.64 8.35 9.39
N GLY A 324 15.78 9.00 10.16
CA GLY A 324 16.20 9.86 11.26
C GLY A 324 15.40 9.58 12.53
N HIS A 325 15.99 9.77 13.70
CA HIS A 325 15.30 9.61 14.99
C HIS A 325 15.27 10.94 15.76
N SER A 326 14.14 11.33 16.36
CA SER A 326 14.02 12.51 17.24
C SER A 326 14.35 13.78 16.45
N ARG A 327 15.24 14.63 16.95
CA ARG A 327 15.78 15.76 16.16
C ARG A 327 16.45 15.33 14.85
N GLY A 328 16.94 14.09 14.77
CA GLY A 328 17.44 13.51 13.53
C GLY A 328 16.33 13.15 12.54
N GLY A 329 15.14 12.79 13.02
CA GLY A 329 13.94 12.51 12.21
C GLY A 329 13.45 13.76 11.49
N GLU A 330 13.27 14.84 12.24
CA GLU A 330 12.99 16.15 11.62
C GLU A 330 14.16 16.62 10.73
N GLY A 331 15.39 16.32 11.14
CA GLY A 331 16.61 16.67 10.40
C GLY A 331 16.69 16.05 9.00
N VAL A 332 16.23 14.81 8.79
CA VAL A 332 16.21 14.20 7.45
C VAL A 332 15.13 14.79 6.56
N VAL A 333 13.98 15.17 7.13
CA VAL A 333 12.93 15.89 6.40
C VAL A 333 13.41 17.28 5.98
N ARG A 334 13.97 18.05 6.91
CA ARG A 334 14.60 19.34 6.61
C ARG A 334 15.73 19.24 5.58
N ALA A 335 16.48 18.13 5.57
CA ALA A 335 17.52 17.91 4.58
C ALA A 335 16.94 17.76 3.17
N TYR A 336 15.85 17.00 3.04
CA TYR A 336 15.17 16.79 1.76
C TYR A 336 14.56 18.10 1.24
N ASP A 337 13.83 18.80 2.12
CA ASP A 337 13.27 20.13 1.88
C ASP A 337 14.30 21.15 1.35
N ARG A 338 15.51 21.17 1.94
CA ARG A 338 16.59 22.04 1.47
C ARG A 338 17.09 21.71 0.06
N ILE A 339 17.06 20.44 -0.36
CA ILE A 339 17.41 20.08 -1.73
C ILE A 339 16.29 20.51 -2.66
N PHE A 340 15.03 20.25 -2.27
CA PHE A 340 13.83 20.62 -3.02
C PHE A 340 13.79 22.13 -3.32
N ASP A 341 14.05 22.95 -2.31
CA ASP A 341 14.11 24.41 -2.41
C ASP A 341 15.36 24.95 -3.16
N GLY A 342 16.30 24.07 -3.52
CA GLY A 342 17.58 24.46 -4.10
C GLY A 342 18.54 25.17 -3.12
N ALA A 343 18.28 25.08 -1.81
CA ALA A 343 19.15 25.59 -0.75
C ALA A 343 20.39 24.72 -0.53
N TRP A 344 20.38 23.47 -1.01
CA TRP A 344 21.54 22.57 -1.08
C TRP A 344 21.66 21.95 -2.48
N SER A 345 22.90 21.85 -2.98
CA SER A 345 23.20 21.12 -4.23
C SER A 345 23.94 19.84 -3.87
N PRO A 346 23.28 18.68 -3.95
CA PRO A 346 23.89 17.41 -3.54
C PRO A 346 25.11 17.04 -4.38
N GLN A 347 26.00 16.22 -3.82
CA GLN A 347 27.21 15.75 -4.49
C GLN A 347 27.16 14.23 -4.66
N GLY A 348 26.99 13.78 -5.90
CA GLY A 348 26.98 12.35 -6.25
C GLY A 348 25.59 11.70 -6.27
N TYR A 349 24.52 12.50 -6.14
CA TYR A 349 23.13 12.09 -6.30
C TYR A 349 22.27 13.33 -6.67
N GLU A 350 21.03 13.09 -7.08
CA GLU A 350 19.98 14.09 -7.32
C GLU A 350 18.82 13.89 -6.32
N ILE A 351 17.86 14.81 -6.27
CA ILE A 351 16.74 14.69 -5.32
C ILE A 351 15.91 13.42 -5.56
N ASP A 352 15.63 13.09 -6.82
CA ASP A 352 14.87 11.91 -7.24
C ASP A 352 15.56 10.59 -6.87
N ASP A 353 16.85 10.62 -6.54
CA ASP A 353 17.59 9.45 -6.06
C ASP A 353 17.22 9.07 -4.61
N VAL A 354 16.69 10.04 -3.84
CA VAL A 354 16.16 9.84 -2.49
C VAL A 354 14.71 9.39 -2.63
N ARG A 355 14.48 8.09 -2.59
CA ARG A 355 13.16 7.50 -2.86
C ARG A 355 12.28 7.37 -1.63
N ALA A 356 12.87 7.39 -0.43
CA ALA A 356 12.14 7.32 0.83
C ALA A 356 12.82 8.13 1.93
N VAL A 357 12.03 8.89 2.69
CA VAL A 357 12.46 9.59 3.90
C VAL A 357 11.62 9.09 5.06
N ALA A 358 12.25 8.75 6.17
CA ALA A 358 11.55 8.16 7.30
C ALA A 358 12.01 8.73 8.65
N SER A 359 11.04 8.89 9.55
CA SER A 359 11.25 9.42 10.88
C SER A 359 10.84 8.42 11.96
N ILE A 360 11.69 8.29 12.97
CA ILE A 360 11.42 7.61 14.23
C ILE A 360 11.19 8.69 15.29
N ALA A 361 9.97 8.80 15.83
CA ALA A 361 9.63 9.74 16.90
C ALA A 361 10.22 11.15 16.70
N PRO A 362 9.97 11.83 15.56
CA PRO A 362 10.63 13.09 15.24
C PRO A 362 10.12 14.24 16.10
N THR A 363 11.00 15.20 16.41
CA THR A 363 10.54 16.52 16.87
C THR A 363 9.84 17.28 15.73
N VAL A 364 9.13 18.36 16.06
CA VAL A 364 8.52 19.27 15.08
C VAL A 364 8.80 20.73 15.49
N TYR A 365 10.07 21.12 15.48
CA TYR A 365 10.50 22.45 15.92
C TYR A 365 10.48 23.52 14.81
N LEU A 366 10.58 23.12 13.55
CA LEU A 366 10.53 24.00 12.39
C LEU A 366 9.09 24.11 11.85
N THR A 367 8.86 25.19 11.11
CA THR A 367 7.56 25.44 10.46
C THR A 367 7.30 24.47 9.32
N ALA A 368 6.06 24.45 8.81
CA ALA A 368 5.71 23.62 7.65
C ALA A 368 6.58 23.93 6.44
N ALA A 369 6.81 25.23 6.17
CA ALA A 369 7.62 25.70 5.04
C ALA A 369 9.14 25.46 5.20
N GLU A 370 9.58 24.88 6.32
CA GLU A 370 10.99 24.56 6.54
C GLU A 370 11.21 23.05 6.69
N SER A 371 10.22 22.29 7.16
CA SER A 371 10.30 20.84 7.31
C SER A 371 9.06 20.20 6.67
N ASP A 372 9.12 20.05 5.36
CA ASP A 372 8.10 19.41 4.52
C ASP A 372 8.70 18.17 3.82
N PRO A 373 8.07 16.99 3.89
CA PRO A 373 8.47 15.85 3.06
C PRO A 373 8.30 16.08 1.55
N HIS A 374 7.45 17.04 1.14
CA HIS A 374 7.02 17.24 -0.24
C HIS A 374 6.46 15.95 -0.86
N ASP A 375 6.91 15.58 -2.05
CA ASP A 375 6.45 14.45 -2.85
C ASP A 375 7.18 13.13 -2.59
N VAL A 376 8.20 13.12 -1.71
CA VAL A 376 8.92 11.90 -1.38
C VAL A 376 8.02 10.93 -0.61
N SER A 377 8.22 9.62 -0.81
CA SER A 377 7.54 8.63 0.02
C SER A 377 8.02 8.76 1.47
N TYR A 378 7.11 9.14 2.36
CA TYR A 378 7.40 9.44 3.75
C TYR A 378 6.85 8.38 4.70
N TYR A 379 7.69 7.94 5.66
CA TYR A 379 7.27 7.01 6.70
C TYR A 379 7.52 7.56 8.11
N LEU A 380 6.54 7.40 8.99
CA LEU A 380 6.60 7.78 10.39
C LEU A 380 6.38 6.55 11.29
N ILE A 381 7.30 6.28 12.19
CA ILE A 381 7.08 5.33 13.30
C ILE A 381 7.24 6.03 14.63
N VAL A 382 6.27 5.86 15.52
CA VAL A 382 6.24 6.53 16.83
C VAL A 382 5.73 5.56 17.90
N GLY A 383 6.10 5.82 19.15
CA GLY A 383 5.67 5.00 20.28
C GLY A 383 4.60 5.70 21.12
N GLY A 384 3.53 4.99 21.47
CA GLY A 384 2.49 5.56 22.35
C GLY A 384 3.01 5.85 23.77
N ALA A 385 4.00 5.07 24.22
CA ALA A 385 4.67 5.25 25.51
C ALA A 385 5.85 6.23 25.47
N ASP A 386 6.09 6.92 24.35
CA ASP A 386 7.18 7.88 24.20
C ASP A 386 7.12 8.96 25.29
N GLY A 387 8.17 9.05 26.11
CA GLY A 387 8.26 9.99 27.22
C GLY A 387 9.01 11.28 26.89
N ASP A 388 9.62 11.38 25.71
CA ASP A 388 10.39 12.55 25.26
C ASP A 388 9.59 13.38 24.24
N VAL A 389 9.26 12.79 23.09
CA VAL A 389 8.46 13.39 22.02
C VAL A 389 7.05 12.81 22.08
N THR A 390 6.32 13.26 23.09
CA THR A 390 5.14 12.55 23.57
C THR A 390 3.89 12.66 22.69
N GLY A 391 3.84 13.59 21.73
CA GLY A 391 2.59 13.89 21.01
C GLY A 391 1.56 14.64 21.86
N ARG A 392 1.96 15.34 22.94
CA ARG A 392 1.02 16.06 23.82
C ARG A 392 0.50 17.38 23.20
N PRO A 393 -0.69 17.85 23.60
CA PRO A 393 -1.32 19.02 22.98
C PRO A 393 -0.69 20.34 23.46
N ASP A 394 -0.10 20.38 24.66
CA ASP A 394 0.53 21.56 25.26
C ASP A 394 1.94 21.89 24.73
N LEU A 395 2.56 20.97 23.98
CA LEU A 395 3.88 21.19 23.40
C LEU A 395 3.86 20.92 21.88
N PRO A 396 3.65 21.97 21.06
CA PRO A 396 3.64 21.85 19.61
C PRO A 396 4.86 21.13 19.01
N GLY A 397 6.03 21.25 19.64
CA GLY A 397 7.26 20.59 19.18
C GLY A 397 7.29 19.07 19.31
N ASP A 398 6.32 18.48 20.01
CA ASP A 398 6.21 17.03 20.23
C ASP A 398 5.14 16.38 19.33
N GLN A 399 4.40 17.15 18.54
CA GLN A 399 3.25 16.67 17.76
C GLN A 399 3.67 16.08 16.41
N TYR A 400 4.31 14.92 16.46
CA TYR A 400 4.96 14.25 15.32
C TYR A 400 4.06 13.98 14.10
N PHE A 401 2.74 13.84 14.28
CA PHE A 401 1.82 13.58 13.15
C PHE A 401 1.77 14.74 12.16
N ARG A 402 2.15 15.95 12.57
CA ARG A 402 2.25 17.11 11.68
C ARG A 402 3.20 16.87 10.51
N ILE A 403 4.32 16.17 10.71
CA ILE A 403 5.28 15.93 9.62
C ILE A 403 4.68 14.97 8.58
N SER A 404 4.07 13.86 9.01
CA SER A 404 3.37 12.97 8.08
C SER A 404 2.23 13.68 7.37
N ASP A 405 1.50 14.54 8.07
CA ASP A 405 0.34 15.23 7.51
C ASP A 405 0.71 16.35 6.52
N ARG A 406 1.95 16.85 6.54
CA ARG A 406 2.49 17.77 5.52
C ARG A 406 2.78 17.11 4.17
N SER A 407 3.03 15.81 4.16
CA SER A 407 3.45 15.08 2.95
C SER A 407 2.48 15.28 1.79
N LEU A 408 2.99 15.71 0.64
CA LEU A 408 2.26 15.86 -0.62
C LEU A 408 2.34 14.60 -1.51
N GLY A 409 3.23 13.67 -1.18
CA GLY A 409 3.32 12.35 -1.79
C GLY A 409 2.61 11.26 -0.97
N ILE A 410 3.16 10.05 -1.05
CA ILE A 410 2.70 8.94 -0.22
C ILE A 410 3.21 9.12 1.22
N SER A 411 2.32 9.07 2.20
CA SER A 411 2.66 9.07 3.62
C SER A 411 2.15 7.82 4.32
N GLN A 412 2.98 7.24 5.16
CA GLN A 412 2.68 6.07 5.99
C GLN A 412 3.02 6.34 7.44
N THR A 413 2.21 5.82 8.35
CA THR A 413 2.44 5.95 9.79
C THR A 413 2.16 4.63 10.50
N SER A 414 3.06 4.26 11.42
CA SER A 414 2.84 3.19 12.40
C SER A 414 2.94 3.78 13.80
N TYR A 415 1.80 3.86 14.50
CA TYR A 415 1.76 4.27 15.90
C TYR A 415 1.75 3.02 16.78
N VAL A 416 2.87 2.75 17.45
CA VAL A 416 3.13 1.49 18.16
C VAL A 416 2.81 1.65 19.64
N HIS A 417 1.77 0.97 20.12
CA HIS A 417 1.39 1.01 21.53
C HIS A 417 2.50 0.42 22.41
N GLY A 418 2.68 0.99 23.60
CA GLY A 418 3.68 0.53 24.57
C GLY A 418 5.15 0.77 24.19
N ALA A 419 5.48 1.18 22.96
CA ALA A 419 6.85 1.53 22.59
C ALA A 419 7.23 2.91 23.14
N THR A 420 8.46 3.04 23.64
CA THR A 420 9.04 4.29 24.18
C THR A 420 9.91 5.00 23.13
N HIS A 421 10.38 6.23 23.42
CA HIS A 421 11.30 6.94 22.53
C HIS A 421 12.57 6.13 22.27
N ASN A 422 13.13 5.59 23.36
CA ASN A 422 14.43 4.93 23.33
C ASN A 422 14.39 3.42 23.06
N ASP A 423 13.21 2.86 22.79
CA ASP A 423 13.09 1.47 22.35
C ASP A 423 13.59 1.28 20.92
N PHE A 424 13.44 2.30 20.07
CA PHE A 424 13.94 2.28 18.67
C PHE A 424 15.45 2.59 18.54
N ASN A 425 16.21 2.46 19.62
CA ASN A 425 17.67 2.44 19.61
C ASN A 425 18.19 1.45 20.65
N CYS A 426 19.47 1.06 20.63
CA CYS A 426 19.96 -0.02 21.50
C CYS A 426 20.10 0.33 22.98
N CYS A 427 20.25 1.61 23.32
CA CYS A 427 21.07 1.99 24.47
C CYS A 427 20.67 3.28 25.20
N GLY A 428 19.64 3.99 24.71
CA GLY A 428 19.03 5.10 25.43
C GLY A 428 18.49 4.66 26.79
N PHE A 429 18.34 5.62 27.69
CA PHE A 429 17.70 5.37 28.97
C PHE A 429 16.21 5.06 28.76
N ASP A 430 15.61 4.37 29.72
CA ASP A 430 14.17 4.09 29.69
C ASP A 430 13.40 5.37 30.05
N ASP A 431 12.66 5.89 29.08
CA ASP A 431 11.83 7.09 29.20
C ASP A 431 10.32 6.78 29.21
N GLY A 432 9.93 5.49 29.20
CA GLY A 432 8.56 5.08 28.96
C GLY A 432 7.52 5.63 29.93
N ILE A 433 6.42 6.16 29.38
CA ILE A 433 5.26 6.63 30.15
C ILE A 433 3.98 6.01 29.60
N GLY A 434 3.26 5.29 30.47
CA GLY A 434 2.00 4.62 30.13
C GLY A 434 2.04 3.13 30.47
N PRO A 435 0.91 2.43 30.31
CA PRO A 435 0.79 1.00 30.60
C PRO A 435 1.40 0.13 29.50
N ASP A 436 1.44 -1.19 29.71
CA ASP A 436 1.70 -2.20 28.66
C ASP A 436 2.92 -1.93 27.76
N GLN A 437 4.01 -1.45 28.36
CA GLN A 437 5.23 -1.16 27.63
C GLN A 437 5.85 -2.44 27.07
N ILE A 438 6.01 -2.49 25.75
CA ILE A 438 6.49 -3.68 25.02
C ILE A 438 8.02 -3.84 25.09
N GLY A 439 8.71 -2.72 25.38
CA GLY A 439 10.15 -2.64 25.52
C GLY A 439 10.93 -2.83 24.23
N ARG A 440 12.21 -2.48 24.33
CA ARG A 440 13.18 -2.45 23.23
C ARG A 440 13.18 -3.67 22.32
N PRO A 441 13.24 -4.94 22.80
CA PRO A 441 13.30 -6.07 21.89
C PRO A 441 12.12 -6.13 20.92
N GLU A 442 10.90 -5.87 21.41
CA GLU A 442 9.68 -5.99 20.62
C GLU A 442 9.50 -4.79 19.69
N ALA A 443 9.69 -3.57 20.18
CA ALA A 443 9.68 -2.37 19.33
C ALA A 443 10.73 -2.44 18.21
N GLN A 444 11.88 -3.07 18.46
CA GLN A 444 12.89 -3.29 17.41
C GLN A 444 12.50 -4.38 16.41
N ARG A 445 11.66 -5.37 16.78
CA ARG A 445 11.08 -6.28 15.79
C ARG A 445 10.15 -5.52 14.86
N VAL A 446 9.23 -4.73 15.43
CA VAL A 446 8.33 -3.86 14.68
C VAL A 446 9.12 -2.96 13.73
N ALA A 447 10.11 -2.23 14.24
CA ALA A 447 10.93 -1.34 13.42
C ALA A 447 11.67 -2.09 12.29
N LYS A 448 12.25 -3.27 12.56
CA LYS A 448 12.90 -4.06 11.51
C LYS A 448 11.93 -4.44 10.40
N SER A 449 10.75 -4.95 10.76
CA SER A 449 9.75 -5.38 9.78
C SER A 449 9.30 -4.23 8.89
N TYR A 450 8.87 -3.11 9.48
CA TYR A 450 8.37 -1.97 8.71
C TYR A 450 9.46 -1.25 7.92
N PHE A 451 10.67 -1.09 8.46
CA PHE A 451 11.76 -0.49 7.68
C PHE A 451 12.21 -1.40 6.53
N LEU A 452 12.23 -2.72 6.71
CA LEU A 452 12.51 -3.62 5.59
C LEU A 452 11.40 -3.54 4.54
N ALA A 453 10.13 -3.58 4.95
CA ALA A 453 8.98 -3.40 4.06
C ALA A 453 9.07 -2.09 3.27
N LEU A 454 9.47 -0.99 3.93
CA LEU A 454 9.65 0.31 3.30
C LEU A 454 10.76 0.30 2.25
N MET A 455 11.92 -0.27 2.58
CA MET A 455 13.04 -0.34 1.64
C MET A 455 12.72 -1.24 0.45
N GLN A 456 12.03 -2.36 0.67
CA GLN A 456 11.55 -3.25 -0.39
C GLN A 456 10.59 -2.50 -1.33
N LEU A 457 9.62 -1.77 -0.78
CA LEU A 457 8.62 -1.07 -1.56
C LEU A 457 9.25 0.04 -2.42
N TYR A 458 10.09 0.90 -1.83
CA TYR A 458 10.52 2.14 -2.49
C TYR A 458 11.92 2.09 -3.10
N LEU A 459 12.85 1.34 -2.51
CA LEU A 459 14.18 1.18 -3.10
C LEU A 459 14.17 0.07 -4.14
N ASP A 460 13.61 -1.09 -3.80
CA ASP A 460 13.64 -2.26 -4.70
C ASP A 460 12.44 -2.33 -5.65
N GLY A 461 11.38 -1.53 -5.41
CA GLY A 461 10.16 -1.57 -6.22
C GLY A 461 9.40 -2.88 -6.06
N ASN A 462 9.51 -3.53 -4.90
CA ASN A 462 8.85 -4.78 -4.59
C ASN A 462 7.41 -4.51 -4.09
N PRO A 463 6.37 -4.77 -4.90
CA PRO A 463 4.99 -4.46 -4.53
C PRO A 463 4.47 -5.34 -3.38
N ALA A 464 5.11 -6.48 -3.11
CA ALA A 464 4.68 -7.45 -2.10
C ALA A 464 4.62 -6.87 -0.67
N THR A 465 5.36 -5.79 -0.38
CA THR A 465 5.38 -5.21 0.96
C THR A 465 4.44 -4.02 1.14
N ARG A 466 3.67 -3.67 0.09
CA ARG A 466 2.73 -2.55 0.12
C ARG A 466 1.61 -2.76 1.13
N GLU A 467 1.07 -3.98 1.20
CA GLU A 467 -0.09 -4.27 2.06
C GLU A 467 0.21 -4.16 3.56
N PHE A 468 1.47 -4.28 4.01
CA PHE A 468 1.84 -3.98 5.40
C PHE A 468 1.58 -2.53 5.80
N PHE A 469 1.44 -1.62 4.84
CA PHE A 469 1.11 -0.23 5.11
C PHE A 469 -0.36 0.09 4.81
N THR A 470 -0.98 -0.59 3.84
CA THR A 470 -2.33 -0.26 3.38
C THR A 470 -3.44 -1.07 4.06
N ARG A 471 -3.15 -2.29 4.55
CA ARG A 471 -4.06 -3.09 5.37
C ARG A 471 -3.98 -2.65 6.83
N MET A 472 -5.02 -2.94 7.58
CA MET A 472 -5.02 -2.74 9.03
C MET A 472 -4.04 -3.71 9.68
N TYR A 473 -3.46 -3.32 10.80
CA TYR A 473 -2.54 -4.19 11.52
C TYR A 473 -3.18 -5.51 11.97
N ASP A 474 -4.46 -5.50 12.35
CA ASP A 474 -5.22 -6.71 12.74
C ASP A 474 -5.36 -7.72 11.58
N ASP A 475 -5.28 -7.21 10.35
CA ASP A 475 -5.49 -7.95 9.11
C ASP A 475 -4.19 -8.56 8.59
N LEU A 476 -3.10 -7.78 8.56
CA LEU A 476 -1.76 -8.24 8.16
C LEU A 476 -0.68 -7.73 9.12
N PRO A 477 -0.57 -8.32 10.33
CA PRO A 477 0.55 -8.03 11.22
C PRO A 477 1.81 -8.73 10.68
N PRO A 478 2.99 -8.06 10.62
CA PRO A 478 4.22 -8.74 10.26
C PRO A 478 4.48 -9.95 11.17
N SER A 479 4.85 -11.07 10.56
CA SER A 479 5.25 -12.29 11.27
C SER A 479 6.26 -12.04 12.40
N GLY A 480 6.09 -12.76 13.51
CA GLY A 480 7.01 -12.75 14.66
C GLY A 480 6.87 -11.56 15.62
N ILE A 481 5.90 -10.67 15.38
CA ILE A 481 5.47 -9.68 16.36
C ILE A 481 4.56 -10.33 17.41
N ALA A 482 4.73 -9.94 18.67
CA ALA A 482 3.92 -10.47 19.77
C ALA A 482 2.43 -10.09 19.58
N PRO A 483 1.49 -11.02 19.82
CA PRO A 483 0.07 -10.82 19.51
C PRO A 483 -0.60 -9.75 20.37
N GLU A 484 0.00 -9.36 21.49
CA GLU A 484 -0.45 -8.25 22.34
C GLU A 484 -0.01 -6.86 21.85
N VAL A 485 0.84 -6.77 20.83
CA VAL A 485 1.27 -5.48 20.28
C VAL A 485 0.14 -4.92 19.43
N GLU A 486 -0.30 -3.71 19.75
CA GLU A 486 -1.27 -2.96 18.95
C GLU A 486 -0.55 -1.86 18.15
N ILE A 487 -0.91 -1.72 16.87
CA ILE A 487 -0.37 -0.69 15.99
C ILE A 487 -1.51 -0.07 15.19
N ALA A 488 -1.68 1.24 15.29
CA ALA A 488 -2.51 1.97 14.34
C ALA A 488 -1.70 2.27 13.08
N THR A 489 -2.18 1.78 11.93
CA THR A 489 -1.53 1.99 10.63
C THR A 489 -2.31 3.01 9.80
N THR A 490 -1.62 4.07 9.37
CA THR A 490 -2.17 5.06 8.44
C THR A 490 -1.40 5.03 7.14
N PHE A 491 -2.13 5.16 6.03
CA PHE A 491 -1.60 5.29 4.68
C PHE A 491 -2.41 6.35 3.93
N ARG A 492 -1.71 7.30 3.32
CA ARG A 492 -2.28 8.40 2.56
C ARG A 492 -1.52 8.57 1.25
N GLU A 493 -2.26 8.76 0.17
CA GLU A 493 -1.73 9.03 -1.16
C GLU A 493 -2.34 10.33 -1.67
N VAL A 494 -1.66 11.43 -1.37
CA VAL A 494 -2.11 12.75 -1.80
C VAL A 494 -1.86 12.89 -3.30
N ASP A 495 -2.83 13.45 -4.02
CA ASP A 495 -2.75 13.79 -5.45
C ASP A 495 -2.35 12.65 -6.41
N GLN A 496 -2.57 11.38 -6.02
CA GLN A 496 -2.32 10.27 -6.92
C GLN A 496 -3.26 10.31 -8.13
N VAL A 497 -2.64 10.34 -9.32
CA VAL A 497 -3.35 10.44 -10.59
C VAL A 497 -4.35 9.30 -10.72
N GLY A 498 -5.61 9.66 -10.87
CA GLY A 498 -6.72 8.74 -11.12
C GLY A 498 -7.47 8.28 -9.87
N ASN A 499 -7.01 8.61 -8.67
CA ASN A 499 -7.86 8.53 -7.47
C ASN A 499 -8.97 9.60 -7.56
N PHE A 500 -10.14 9.28 -7.01
CA PHE A 500 -11.24 10.23 -6.89
C PHE A 500 -11.55 10.52 -5.42
N VAL A 501 -11.16 11.72 -4.98
CA VAL A 501 -11.43 12.25 -3.65
C VAL A 501 -12.87 12.76 -3.59
N ILE A 502 -13.71 12.12 -2.77
CA ILE A 502 -15.06 12.57 -2.50
C ILE A 502 -15.00 13.75 -1.52
N ASP A 503 -14.31 13.54 -0.40
CA ASP A 503 -14.12 14.55 0.62
C ASP A 503 -12.72 14.43 1.24
N ASP A 504 -11.94 15.51 1.10
CA ASP A 504 -10.68 15.67 1.81
C ASP A 504 -10.91 16.42 3.13
N PHE A 505 -11.94 17.25 3.27
CA PHE A 505 -12.21 18.15 4.43
C PHE A 505 -11.24 19.33 4.56
N GLN A 506 -10.27 19.47 3.67
CA GLN A 506 -9.34 20.60 3.61
C GLN A 506 -9.86 21.69 2.67
N THR A 507 -10.33 21.31 1.48
CA THR A 507 -10.68 22.25 0.41
C THR A 507 -12.11 22.81 0.53
N GLN A 508 -12.99 22.11 1.24
CA GLN A 508 -14.36 22.54 1.55
C GLN A 508 -14.70 22.29 3.03
N PRO A 509 -14.67 23.31 3.92
CA PRO A 509 -14.81 23.12 5.37
C PRO A 509 -16.26 23.05 5.88
N ALA A 510 -17.22 22.65 5.05
CA ALA A 510 -18.65 22.77 5.35
C ALA A 510 -19.34 21.40 5.48
N LEU A 511 -19.89 21.11 6.66
CA LEU A 511 -20.57 19.85 7.00
C LEU A 511 -21.62 19.32 5.99
N GLY A 512 -22.22 20.21 5.19
CA GLY A 512 -23.27 19.83 4.23
C GLY A 512 -22.77 19.62 2.80
N THR A 513 -21.48 19.76 2.54
CA THR A 513 -20.92 19.72 1.19
C THR A 513 -19.51 19.17 1.20
N SER A 514 -19.25 18.16 0.38
CA SER A 514 -17.92 17.56 0.29
C SER A 514 -16.98 18.38 -0.58
N SER A 515 -15.70 18.07 -0.50
CA SER A 515 -14.62 18.67 -1.30
C SER A 515 -14.82 18.51 -2.81
N SER A 516 -15.44 17.41 -3.25
CA SER A 516 -15.90 17.21 -4.64
C SER A 516 -17.15 18.00 -5.03
N ASN A 517 -17.69 18.84 -4.12
CA ASN A 517 -18.94 19.58 -4.22
C ASN A 517 -20.22 18.71 -4.22
N GLY A 518 -20.14 17.50 -3.68
CA GLY A 518 -21.30 16.64 -3.45
C GLY A 518 -22.06 17.06 -2.20
N THR A 519 -23.36 16.75 -2.13
CA THR A 519 -24.14 16.95 -0.91
C THR A 519 -23.70 15.96 0.18
N VAL A 520 -23.52 16.45 1.41
CA VAL A 520 -23.32 15.59 2.59
C VAL A 520 -24.54 15.66 3.49
N THR A 521 -25.08 14.50 3.85
CA THR A 521 -26.22 14.39 4.77
C THR A 521 -25.91 13.41 5.89
N MET A 522 -26.50 13.60 7.06
CA MET A 522 -26.13 12.80 8.23
C MET A 522 -27.21 12.76 9.30
N THR A 523 -27.16 11.73 10.14
CA THR A 523 -27.95 11.58 11.38
C THR A 523 -27.09 11.48 12.63
N VAL A 524 -25.76 11.39 12.49
CA VAL A 524 -24.80 11.38 13.60
C VAL A 524 -24.95 12.63 14.48
N ALA A 525 -24.57 12.49 15.75
CA ALA A 525 -24.62 13.59 16.71
C ALA A 525 -23.31 14.38 16.71
N ASN A 526 -23.40 15.65 17.12
CA ASN A 526 -22.30 16.61 17.30
C ASN A 526 -21.22 16.55 16.21
N ALA A 527 -21.67 16.45 14.95
CA ALA A 527 -20.81 16.55 13.79
C ALA A 527 -20.12 17.92 13.78
N HIS A 528 -18.81 17.90 13.64
CA HIS A 528 -17.99 19.10 13.61
C HIS A 528 -16.84 18.88 12.63
N GLU A 529 -16.73 19.81 11.69
CA GLU A 529 -15.60 19.88 10.76
C GLU A 529 -14.75 21.07 11.15
N GLY A 530 -13.45 20.84 11.30
CA GLY A 530 -12.57 21.78 11.98
C GLY A 530 -11.11 21.48 11.70
N LEU A 531 -10.23 22.32 12.25
CA LEU A 531 -8.80 22.06 12.22
C LEU A 531 -8.52 20.82 13.08
N ASN A 532 -7.61 19.95 12.63
CA ASN A 532 -7.16 18.80 13.41
C ASN A 532 -6.22 19.25 14.53
N GLU A 533 -6.74 20.03 15.47
CA GLU A 533 -6.05 20.58 16.63
C GLU A 533 -6.84 20.36 17.92
N ASP A 534 -6.12 20.03 18.98
CA ASP A 534 -6.57 20.14 20.37
C ASP A 534 -6.38 21.60 20.80
N ALA A 535 -7.50 22.31 20.98
CA ALA A 535 -7.52 23.76 21.12
C ALA A 535 -7.31 24.23 22.56
N ASP A 536 -7.48 23.34 23.55
CA ASP A 536 -7.40 23.69 24.97
C ASP A 536 -6.16 23.16 25.71
N VAL A 537 -5.21 22.59 24.96
CA VAL A 537 -3.91 22.05 25.41
C VAL A 537 -4.05 20.94 26.45
N SER A 538 -5.16 20.21 26.41
CA SER A 538 -5.49 19.16 27.37
C SER A 538 -6.37 18.11 26.71
N TYR A 539 -6.00 16.84 26.85
CA TYR A 539 -6.84 15.73 26.41
C TYR A 539 -8.09 15.51 27.27
N THR A 540 -8.29 16.29 28.33
CA THR A 540 -9.56 16.27 29.06
C THR A 540 -10.70 16.67 28.13
N TRP A 541 -11.52 15.69 27.74
CA TRP A 541 -12.65 15.99 26.88
C TRP A 541 -13.54 17.12 27.43
N THR A 542 -13.83 18.09 26.57
CA THR A 542 -14.87 19.11 26.80
C THR A 542 -15.71 19.31 25.53
N PRO A 543 -17.02 19.60 25.65
CA PRO A 543 -17.85 19.92 24.47
C PRO A 543 -17.42 21.19 23.71
N SER A 544 -16.63 22.06 24.35
CA SER A 544 -16.10 23.28 23.74
C SER A 544 -14.89 23.04 22.85
N ASP A 545 -14.26 21.88 22.95
CA ASP A 545 -13.17 21.43 22.07
C ASP A 545 -13.56 20.11 21.36
N PRO A 546 -14.32 20.19 20.26
CA PRO A 546 -14.79 18.99 19.56
C PRO A 546 -13.67 18.12 18.99
N MET A 547 -12.50 18.71 18.72
CA MET A 547 -11.33 18.08 18.08
C MET A 547 -10.28 17.59 19.09
N ASN A 548 -10.64 17.51 20.38
CA ASN A 548 -9.82 16.95 21.45
C ASN A 548 -9.05 15.68 21.01
N GLY A 549 -7.73 15.66 21.23
CA GLY A 549 -6.85 14.57 20.82
C GLY A 549 -6.25 14.70 19.42
N MET A 550 -6.70 15.63 18.58
CA MET A 550 -6.10 15.87 17.26
C MET A 550 -4.82 16.71 17.38
N ILE A 551 -3.73 16.27 16.76
CA ILE A 551 -2.41 16.93 16.83
C ILE A 551 -1.77 17.13 15.46
N PHE A 552 -2.56 17.20 14.41
CA PHE A 552 -2.09 17.29 13.02
C PHE A 552 -1.89 18.75 12.56
N TYR A 553 -2.45 19.70 13.29
CA TYR A 553 -2.34 21.14 12.99
C TYR A 553 -1.57 21.91 14.09
N SER A 554 -0.90 22.99 13.69
CA SER A 554 -0.13 23.86 14.61
C SER A 554 -0.24 25.36 14.40
N GLY A 555 -0.90 25.79 13.33
CA GLY A 555 -0.62 27.09 12.72
C GLY A 555 0.75 27.08 12.05
N SER A 556 1.29 28.24 11.66
CA SER A 556 2.65 28.33 11.05
C SER A 556 2.84 27.59 9.71
N GLY A 557 1.79 27.52 8.89
CA GLY A 557 1.83 26.93 7.54
C GLY A 557 1.24 25.51 7.47
N ASP A 558 1.01 24.87 8.62
CA ASP A 558 0.24 23.64 8.68
C ASP A 558 -1.23 23.92 8.38
N PHE A 559 -1.88 23.04 7.62
CA PHE A 559 -3.32 23.08 7.39
C PHE A 559 -3.85 21.66 7.30
N SER A 560 -4.34 21.16 8.43
CA SER A 560 -4.99 19.86 8.54
C SER A 560 -6.38 20.06 9.10
N ARG A 561 -7.35 19.41 8.45
CA ARG A 561 -8.76 19.43 8.84
C ARG A 561 -9.31 18.03 8.77
N GLY A 562 -10.42 17.83 9.44
CA GLY A 562 -11.14 16.57 9.40
C GLY A 562 -12.54 16.76 9.95
N LEU A 563 -13.29 15.67 9.95
CA LEU A 563 -14.62 15.58 10.52
C LEU A 563 -14.58 14.75 11.80
N ILE A 564 -15.29 15.18 12.83
CA ILE A 564 -15.56 14.38 14.04
C ILE A 564 -17.06 14.29 14.28
N PHE A 565 -17.55 13.14 14.73
CA PHE A 565 -18.94 12.95 15.13
C PHE A 565 -19.07 11.81 16.16
N ASP A 566 -20.23 11.73 16.82
CA ASP A 566 -20.56 10.64 17.74
C ASP A 566 -21.87 9.94 17.38
N HIS A 567 -21.95 8.67 17.77
CA HIS A 567 -23.18 7.88 17.73
C HIS A 567 -23.40 7.24 19.10
N PRO A 568 -24.41 7.67 19.86
CA PRO A 568 -24.70 7.10 21.17
C PRO A 568 -25.45 5.76 21.04
N THR A 569 -25.33 4.92 22.07
CA THR A 569 -25.97 3.61 22.14
C THR A 569 -27.48 3.69 21.86
N MET A 570 -28.00 2.73 21.08
CA MET A 570 -29.41 2.43 20.77
C MET A 570 -29.99 2.97 19.45
N GLU A 571 -29.25 3.76 18.67
CA GLU A 571 -29.76 4.29 17.39
C GLU A 571 -28.80 4.01 16.24
N THR A 572 -29.32 3.48 15.14
CA THR A 572 -28.60 3.47 13.87
C THR A 572 -28.36 4.91 13.44
N ARG A 573 -27.10 5.25 13.18
CA ARG A 573 -26.66 6.56 12.67
C ARG A 573 -25.92 6.36 11.36
N TRP A 574 -25.82 7.43 10.60
CA TRP A 574 -25.09 7.41 9.34
C TRP A 574 -24.64 8.81 8.92
N ILE A 575 -23.61 8.84 8.09
CA ILE A 575 -23.22 9.99 7.28
C ILE A 575 -23.08 9.52 5.83
N GLU A 576 -23.61 10.29 4.89
CA GLU A 576 -23.66 9.96 3.48
C GLU A 576 -23.09 11.10 2.65
N PHE A 577 -22.16 10.75 1.77
CA PHE A 577 -21.53 11.60 0.79
C PHE A 577 -22.09 11.29 -0.59
N GLU A 578 -22.61 12.30 -1.27
CA GLU A 578 -22.97 12.19 -2.69
C GLU A 578 -21.72 11.96 -3.54
N VAL A 579 -21.78 10.97 -4.43
CA VAL A 579 -20.84 10.86 -5.55
C VAL A 579 -21.39 11.69 -6.70
N VAL A 580 -20.69 12.79 -7.00
CA VAL A 580 -21.15 13.76 -8.00
C VAL A 580 -21.25 13.13 -9.40
N PRO A 581 -22.19 13.58 -10.26
CA PRO A 581 -22.49 12.93 -11.54
C PRO A 581 -21.29 12.65 -12.46
N ALA A 582 -20.24 13.48 -12.41
CA ALA A 582 -19.05 13.33 -13.25
C ALA A 582 -18.16 12.13 -12.86
N PHE A 583 -18.31 11.59 -11.65
CA PHE A 583 -17.41 10.57 -11.07
C PHE A 583 -18.16 9.33 -10.56
N ARG A 584 -19.39 9.09 -11.06
CA ARG A 584 -20.21 7.93 -10.64
C ARG A 584 -19.72 6.59 -11.19
N ASP A 585 -18.90 6.60 -12.24
CA ASP A 585 -18.28 5.39 -12.77
C ASP A 585 -16.97 5.12 -12.01
N VAL A 586 -17.01 4.15 -11.11
CA VAL A 586 -15.87 3.79 -10.27
C VAL A 586 -15.26 2.45 -10.67
N ARG A 587 -15.62 1.89 -11.84
CA ARG A 587 -15.14 0.57 -12.29
C ARG A 587 -13.64 0.49 -12.55
N ASP A 588 -12.99 1.63 -12.78
CA ASP A 588 -11.55 1.69 -12.95
C ASP A 588 -10.80 1.74 -11.61
N HIS A 589 -11.49 1.91 -10.48
CA HIS A 589 -10.94 1.90 -9.13
C HIS A 589 -11.00 0.50 -8.53
N ARG A 590 -10.09 0.24 -7.58
CA ARG A 590 -10.02 -1.04 -6.87
C ARG A 590 -10.62 -0.97 -5.47
N HIS A 591 -10.43 0.15 -4.78
CA HIS A 591 -10.84 0.29 -3.38
C HIS A 591 -11.68 1.55 -3.16
N LEU A 592 -12.56 1.48 -2.17
CA LEU A 592 -12.99 2.63 -1.40
C LEU A 592 -12.06 2.75 -0.18
N SER A 593 -11.46 3.91 0.01
CA SER A 593 -10.51 4.20 1.10
C SER A 593 -11.00 5.39 1.93
N LEU A 594 -10.77 5.33 3.24
CA LEU A 594 -10.93 6.45 4.16
C LEU A 594 -9.95 6.33 5.33
N ARG A 595 -9.64 7.43 6.00
CA ARG A 595 -8.93 7.42 7.29
C ARG A 595 -9.91 7.65 8.43
N ALA A 596 -9.85 6.86 9.48
CA ALA A 596 -10.69 7.02 10.65
C ALA A 596 -9.97 6.74 11.96
N CYS A 597 -10.37 7.41 13.05
CA CYS A 597 -9.81 7.20 14.39
C CYS A 597 -10.91 7.21 15.45
N GLN A 598 -10.60 6.70 16.64
CA GLN A 598 -11.44 6.94 17.81
C GLN A 598 -11.14 8.31 18.44
N GLY A 599 -12.15 8.99 18.99
CA GLY A 599 -11.98 10.29 19.64
C GLY A 599 -11.45 10.17 21.07
N THR A 600 -10.32 10.82 21.37
CA THR A 600 -9.63 10.78 22.67
C THR A 600 -10.55 11.16 23.82
N ARG A 601 -10.65 10.26 24.81
CA ARG A 601 -11.34 10.46 26.11
C ARG A 601 -12.80 10.93 26.02
N HIS A 602 -13.42 10.87 24.85
CA HIS A 602 -14.82 11.21 24.67
C HIS A 602 -15.70 10.22 25.46
N PRO A 603 -16.81 10.64 26.09
CA PRO A 603 -17.68 9.74 26.85
C PRO A 603 -18.14 8.49 26.09
N GLU A 604 -18.45 8.64 24.79
CA GLU A 604 -18.83 7.51 23.93
C GLU A 604 -17.68 6.55 23.63
N THR A 605 -16.44 7.05 23.51
CA THR A 605 -15.24 6.22 23.34
C THR A 605 -14.90 5.49 24.65
N VAL A 606 -14.88 6.22 25.76
CA VAL A 606 -14.62 5.66 27.10
C VAL A 606 -15.65 4.60 27.48
N ALA A 607 -16.90 4.76 27.04
CA ALA A 607 -17.94 3.80 27.33
C ALA A 607 -18.05 2.67 26.30
N LEU A 608 -17.36 2.77 25.15
CA LEU A 608 -17.09 1.64 24.27
C LEU A 608 -16.01 0.75 24.88
N ASP A 609 -14.90 1.35 25.34
CA ASP A 609 -13.79 0.67 26.03
C ASP A 609 -13.20 -0.50 25.22
N ASP A 610 -13.14 -0.34 23.90
CA ASP A 610 -12.74 -1.38 22.94
C ASP A 610 -12.34 -0.74 21.60
N ALA A 611 -11.85 -1.56 20.67
CA ALA A 611 -11.69 -1.20 19.27
C ALA A 611 -13.05 -0.81 18.63
N HIS A 612 -12.98 0.03 17.58
CA HIS A 612 -14.18 0.50 16.88
C HIS A 612 -14.30 -0.12 15.49
N SER A 613 -15.50 -0.49 15.06
CA SER A 613 -15.78 -0.85 13.68
C SER A 613 -17.14 -0.33 13.22
N PHE A 614 -17.31 -0.21 11.91
CA PHE A 614 -18.55 0.19 11.28
C PHE A 614 -18.69 -0.45 9.89
N ALA A 615 -19.82 -0.21 9.22
CA ALA A 615 -20.05 -0.66 7.86
C ALA A 615 -20.08 0.52 6.90
N VAL A 616 -19.78 0.24 5.64
CA VAL A 616 -19.90 1.21 4.55
C VAL A 616 -20.89 0.68 3.54
N THR A 617 -21.76 1.55 3.04
CA THR A 617 -22.78 1.25 2.03
C THR A 617 -22.51 2.05 0.78
N LEU A 618 -22.41 1.36 -0.36
CA LEU A 618 -22.51 2.00 -1.68
C LEU A 618 -23.97 1.99 -2.12
N ARG A 619 -24.42 3.08 -2.75
CA ARG A 619 -25.73 3.15 -3.41
C ARG A 619 -25.59 3.63 -4.84
N ASP A 620 -26.21 2.92 -5.78
CA ASP A 620 -26.25 3.30 -7.19
C ASP A 620 -27.38 4.29 -7.51
N GLU A 621 -27.39 4.84 -8.72
CA GLU A 621 -28.45 5.75 -9.19
C GLU A 621 -29.86 5.13 -9.25
N ASN A 622 -29.96 3.79 -9.28
CA ASN A 622 -31.23 3.07 -9.28
C ASN A 622 -31.75 2.81 -7.86
N GLY A 623 -30.98 3.17 -6.82
CA GLY A 623 -31.29 2.93 -5.42
C GLY A 623 -30.94 1.53 -4.93
N VAL A 624 -30.17 0.75 -5.69
CA VAL A 624 -29.59 -0.51 -5.23
C VAL A 624 -28.43 -0.19 -4.30
N SER A 625 -28.34 -0.94 -3.20
CA SER A 625 -27.31 -0.76 -2.19
C SER A 625 -26.62 -2.06 -1.84
N SER A 626 -25.32 -1.97 -1.55
CA SER A 626 -24.53 -3.05 -0.97
C SER A 626 -23.76 -2.50 0.22
N THR A 627 -23.75 -3.25 1.32
CA THR A 627 -23.18 -2.84 2.61
C THR A 627 -22.12 -3.84 3.03
N VAL A 628 -20.92 -3.36 3.32
CA VAL A 628 -19.76 -4.16 3.71
C VAL A 628 -19.26 -3.68 5.07
N ALA A 629 -19.06 -4.62 6.00
CA ALA A 629 -18.55 -4.34 7.34
C ALA A 629 -17.11 -4.83 7.47
N PHE A 630 -16.17 -3.88 7.58
CA PHE A 630 -14.73 -4.20 7.65
C PHE A 630 -14.33 -4.85 8.98
N GLY A 631 -15.19 -4.78 10.00
CA GLY A 631 -15.01 -5.41 11.32
C GLY A 631 -14.73 -6.91 11.32
N SER A 632 -14.80 -7.58 10.16
CA SER A 632 -14.49 -9.00 10.00
C SER A 632 -13.03 -9.29 9.61
N TRP A 633 -12.29 -8.28 9.15
CA TRP A 633 -10.84 -8.38 8.87
C TRP A 633 -10.01 -7.30 9.58
N GLY A 634 -10.62 -6.22 10.09
CA GLY A 634 -9.88 -5.24 10.89
C GLY A 634 -10.77 -4.29 11.69
N GLN A 635 -10.16 -3.50 12.58
CA GLN A 635 -10.85 -2.55 13.44
C GLN A 635 -10.05 -1.25 13.56
N LEU A 636 -10.71 -0.15 13.92
CA LEU A 636 -10.01 1.05 14.35
C LEU A 636 -9.37 0.76 15.72
N THR A 637 -8.04 0.85 15.78
CA THR A 637 -7.26 0.61 16.99
C THR A 637 -7.84 1.39 18.17
N PRO A 638 -7.97 0.78 19.36
CA PRO A 638 -8.27 1.52 20.57
C PRO A 638 -7.18 2.56 20.85
N LEU A 639 -7.50 3.56 21.66
CA LEU A 639 -6.52 4.59 22.02
C LEU A 639 -5.52 4.01 23.02
N TYR A 640 -4.23 4.33 22.86
CA TYR A 640 -3.25 3.91 23.86
C TYR A 640 -3.62 4.45 25.26
N PRO A 641 -3.80 3.59 26.28
CA PRO A 641 -4.42 3.98 27.57
C PRO A 641 -3.48 4.75 28.51
N ARG A 642 -2.69 5.67 27.96
CA ARG A 642 -1.83 6.60 28.69
C ARG A 642 -2.63 7.66 29.42
N THR A 643 -2.13 8.03 30.60
CA THR A 643 -2.64 9.14 31.41
C THR A 643 -1.67 10.32 31.37
N GLY A 644 -2.14 11.50 31.76
CA GLY A 644 -1.37 12.76 31.65
C GLY A 644 -2.07 13.76 30.74
N SER A 645 -1.53 14.99 30.69
CA SER A 645 -2.06 16.12 29.91
C SER A 645 -3.59 16.27 30.00
N GLY A 646 -4.14 16.13 31.22
CA GLY A 646 -5.59 16.15 31.47
C GLY A 646 -6.08 14.99 32.35
N VAL A 647 -7.40 14.89 32.52
CA VAL A 647 -8.09 13.83 33.27
C VAL A 647 -8.57 12.73 32.31
N GLY A 648 -8.34 11.46 32.68
CA GLY A 648 -8.76 10.28 31.90
C GLY A 648 -7.57 9.48 31.35
N ALA A 649 -7.88 8.43 30.58
CA ALA A 649 -6.92 7.57 29.88
C ALA A 649 -7.28 7.49 28.38
N GLY A 650 -6.27 7.38 27.53
CA GLY A 650 -6.35 7.60 26.08
C GLY A 650 -5.46 8.80 25.71
N TRP A 651 -4.78 8.73 24.57
CA TRP A 651 -3.72 9.68 24.25
C TRP A 651 -3.97 10.55 23.01
N VAL A 652 -3.48 10.17 21.84
CA VAL A 652 -3.67 10.91 20.58
C VAL A 652 -4.77 10.25 19.77
N ASN A 653 -5.44 11.00 18.89
CA ASN A 653 -6.34 10.42 17.91
C ASN A 653 -5.53 9.71 16.82
N GLU A 654 -5.51 8.38 16.86
CA GLU A 654 -4.69 7.52 16.01
C GLU A 654 -5.47 7.14 14.74
N MET A 655 -5.12 7.77 13.61
CA MET A 655 -5.77 7.47 12.32
C MET A 655 -5.43 6.05 11.86
N ASN A 656 -6.44 5.36 11.35
CA ASN A 656 -6.34 4.06 10.71
C ASN A 656 -6.82 4.18 9.27
N THR A 657 -6.14 3.51 8.34
CA THR A 657 -6.62 3.40 6.96
C THR A 657 -7.63 2.27 6.86
N VAL A 658 -8.85 2.59 6.45
CA VAL A 658 -9.91 1.63 6.12
C VAL A 658 -9.98 1.53 4.60
N ARG A 659 -9.63 0.37 4.05
CA ARG A 659 -9.78 0.06 2.63
C ARG A 659 -10.74 -1.10 2.45
N ILE A 660 -11.72 -0.93 1.58
CA ILE A 660 -12.72 -1.93 1.24
C ILE A 660 -12.65 -2.14 -0.28
N SER A 661 -12.42 -3.36 -0.72
CA SER A 661 -12.35 -3.66 -2.15
C SER A 661 -13.72 -3.45 -2.80
N LEU A 662 -13.77 -2.79 -3.95
CA LEU A 662 -15.05 -2.58 -4.67
C LEU A 662 -15.70 -3.89 -5.09
N ALA A 663 -14.91 -4.96 -5.21
CA ALA A 663 -15.35 -6.32 -5.46
C ALA A 663 -16.28 -6.86 -4.37
N GLU A 664 -16.03 -6.48 -3.12
CA GLU A 664 -16.78 -6.96 -1.96
C GLU A 664 -18.21 -6.44 -1.98
N PHE A 665 -18.41 -5.24 -2.52
CA PHE A 665 -19.76 -4.71 -2.73
C PHE A 665 -20.52 -5.43 -3.84
N GLU A 666 -19.84 -6.02 -4.83
CA GLU A 666 -20.45 -6.78 -5.93
C GLU A 666 -20.74 -8.25 -5.56
N ALA A 667 -20.23 -8.72 -4.42
CA ALA A 667 -20.28 -10.12 -4.02
C ALA A 667 -21.73 -10.65 -3.91
N ASP A 668 -21.89 -11.93 -4.25
CA ASP A 668 -23.12 -12.71 -4.15
C ASP A 668 -24.31 -12.11 -4.93
N GLY A 669 -23.98 -11.39 -6.01
CA GLY A 669 -24.99 -10.82 -6.90
C GLY A 669 -25.80 -9.72 -6.22
N SER A 670 -25.14 -8.89 -5.39
CA SER A 670 -25.73 -7.73 -4.71
C SER A 670 -26.54 -6.82 -5.65
N GLY A 671 -26.21 -6.84 -6.94
CA GLY A 671 -26.87 -6.08 -8.00
C GLY A 671 -26.42 -4.63 -8.07
N ILE A 672 -25.43 -4.23 -7.25
CA ILE A 672 -24.83 -2.90 -7.32
C ILE A 672 -24.20 -2.69 -8.71
N ASP A 673 -24.37 -1.50 -9.28
CA ASP A 673 -23.75 -1.12 -10.54
C ASP A 673 -22.66 -0.06 -10.30
N LEU A 674 -21.41 -0.52 -10.28
CA LEU A 674 -20.23 0.33 -10.09
C LEU A 674 -20.05 1.41 -11.19
N SER A 675 -20.78 1.33 -12.31
CA SER A 675 -20.74 2.38 -13.34
C SER A 675 -21.55 3.63 -13.01
N ARG A 676 -22.33 3.60 -11.92
CA ARG A 676 -23.26 4.67 -11.55
C ARG A 676 -23.46 4.82 -10.04
N ILE A 677 -22.39 4.75 -9.26
CA ILE A 677 -22.46 4.96 -7.81
C ILE A 677 -22.90 6.41 -7.53
N ALA A 678 -23.99 6.56 -6.80
CA ALA A 678 -24.59 7.83 -6.45
C ALA A 678 -24.21 8.31 -5.04
N ALA A 679 -23.84 7.41 -4.13
CA ALA A 679 -23.43 7.78 -2.78
C ALA A 679 -22.56 6.73 -2.09
N VAL A 680 -21.71 7.22 -1.19
CA VAL A 680 -20.99 6.44 -0.18
C VAL A 680 -21.55 6.81 1.19
N ARG A 681 -21.97 5.82 1.98
CA ARG A 681 -22.53 6.04 3.31
C ARG A 681 -21.80 5.21 4.37
N ILE A 682 -21.34 5.87 5.43
CA ILE A 682 -20.83 5.22 6.63
C ILE A 682 -22.02 4.93 7.55
N GLU A 683 -22.25 3.65 7.86
CA GLU A 683 -23.36 3.14 8.67
C GLU A 683 -22.85 2.74 10.06
N LEU A 684 -23.52 3.25 11.11
CA LEU A 684 -23.04 3.19 12.50
C LEU A 684 -24.10 2.61 13.43
N GLY A 685 -23.63 2.04 14.54
CA GLY A 685 -24.43 1.41 15.58
C GLY A 685 -24.41 -0.12 15.49
N ALA A 686 -25.03 -0.77 16.47
CA ALA A 686 -24.89 -2.22 16.70
C ALA A 686 -25.15 -3.14 15.49
N PRO A 687 -26.05 -2.82 14.53
CA PRO A 687 -26.22 -3.64 13.33
C PRO A 687 -25.05 -3.59 12.34
N TYR A 688 -24.17 -2.59 12.45
CA TYR A 688 -23.12 -2.28 11.47
C TYR A 688 -21.70 -2.36 12.05
N GLY A 689 -21.55 -2.72 13.32
CA GLY A 689 -20.26 -2.77 14.00
C GLY A 689 -20.41 -2.37 15.46
N SER A 690 -19.54 -1.49 15.95
CA SER A 690 -19.56 -1.05 17.34
C SER A 690 -20.87 -0.33 17.68
N PRO A 691 -21.44 -0.57 18.88
CA PRO A 691 -22.77 -0.09 19.24
C PRO A 691 -22.84 1.41 19.59
N ARG A 692 -21.68 2.04 19.75
CA ARG A 692 -21.49 3.45 20.11
C ARG A 692 -20.09 3.90 19.75
N GLY A 693 -19.81 5.20 19.82
CA GLY A 693 -18.44 5.72 19.74
C GLY A 693 -18.37 7.17 19.27
N ARG A 694 -17.16 7.72 19.33
CA ARG A 694 -16.76 9.01 18.72
C ARG A 694 -15.74 8.70 17.65
N ILE A 695 -15.97 9.16 16.42
CA ILE A 695 -15.14 8.85 15.26
C ILE A 695 -14.60 10.16 14.68
N GLY A 696 -13.30 10.18 14.39
CA GLY A 696 -12.68 11.13 13.46
C GLY A 696 -12.58 10.50 12.09
N LEU A 697 -12.77 11.30 11.04
CA LEU A 697 -12.81 10.89 9.65
C LEU A 697 -12.03 11.88 8.80
N ASP A 698 -11.29 11.35 7.83
CA ASP A 698 -10.52 12.10 6.85
C ASP A 698 -10.43 11.30 5.52
N ASP A 699 -10.12 11.98 4.41
CA ASP A 699 -9.77 11.37 3.11
C ASP A 699 -10.74 10.31 2.55
N VAL A 700 -12.02 10.62 2.38
CA VAL A 700 -12.99 9.68 1.77
C VAL A 700 -12.81 9.67 0.25
N MET A 701 -12.33 8.56 -0.32
CA MET A 701 -11.95 8.49 -1.72
C MET A 701 -12.05 7.10 -2.35
N PHE A 702 -12.18 7.04 -3.68
CA PHE A 702 -11.94 5.82 -4.46
C PHE A 702 -10.49 5.81 -4.97
N THR A 703 -9.79 4.68 -4.87
CA THR A 703 -8.36 4.55 -5.23
C THR A 703 -8.09 3.47 -6.27
N LEU A 704 -7.04 3.66 -7.09
CA LEU A 704 -6.72 2.81 -8.23
C LEU A 704 -5.86 1.57 -7.91
N ASP A 705 -4.92 1.73 -6.99
CA ASP A 705 -3.82 0.78 -6.71
C ASP A 705 -4.29 -0.60 -6.24
#